data_AF-A0AAN9MND3-F1
#
_entry.id   AF-A0AAN9MND3-F1
#
_cell.length_a   1.000
_cell.length_b   1.000
_cell.length_c   1.000
_cell.angle_alpha   90.00
_cell.angle_beta   90.00
_cell.angle_gamma   90.00
#
_symmetry.space_group_name_H-M   'P 1'
#
loop_
_entity.id
_entity.type
_entity.pdbx_description
1 polymer ?
#
loop_
_entity_poly.entity_id
_entity_poly.type
_entity_poly.pdbx_seq_one_letter_code
_entity_poly.pdbx_strand_id
1 'polypeptide(L)'
;MMVQDQRALPKSLNQKPKTRTAALAATKSLDFSAWVSDNLVRIVAVVLLLVTVAAVFFLRNAGDTAALLCFQKQAQELERIAYPRVEWNAIAPIADKTSKFANFRSEKWIVVSVLGYPSDALRRLVKIKGWQVVAVGGSKTPSDWNLKGAIFLSLEEQANLGFRVVDYLPYDSYVRKSVGYLFAIQHGAKKIFDADDRGEVIDDDLGKHFDVELVGEGARQEVLLQYSHDNPNRTVVNPYVHFGQRSVWPRGLPLENVGEIGHEEFYTQVFGGKQFIQQGISNGLPDVDSVFYFTRKSSLEAFDVRFDEHAPKVALPQGVMVPVNSFNTMYHSPAFWALMLPVSVSTMASDVLRGYWGQRLLWEVGGYVAVYPPTVHRYDRIEAYPFSEEKDLHVNVGRLIDYLVLWRSDKHRLFEKILDLSFEMAEEGFWTEQDVKLTAAWLQDLLAVGYQQPRLMSLELGRPRPNIGHGDRKEFVPQKLASMHLGVEETGTVNYEIANLIRWRKTFGNVVLIMHCNGPVERTALEWRLLYGRIFRSVVILSEKKDVDLVVEEGHLDYAYRYLPKIFDQFSSAEGFLFVQDNTILNYWNLLQADKTKLWITNKVSESWSSVITNGDSSDWLSQQASMVQKIVSTMPAHFQVSYKETSDNDKNLLLCSSEVFYVPQRLVSDFVELVSLVGNLEIHQKVAIPMFFVSLDSPQNFDPVLDSMIYKQNPPANSSTLYSAKVPAVHPWSVSSEQDFIKLIRIMAEGDPLLMELV
;
A
#
# COMPACT_ATOMS: atom_id res chain seq x y z
N MET A 1 5.19 -47.18 48.59
CA MET A 1 5.33 -48.57 48.09
C MET A 1 5.64 -48.45 46.61
N MET A 2 6.92 -48.22 46.28
CA MET A 2 7.89 -49.19 45.72
C MET A 2 7.46 -49.72 44.33
N VAL A 3 8.11 -49.45 43.19
CA VAL A 3 9.53 -49.42 42.73
C VAL A 3 9.81 -50.62 41.81
N GLN A 4 10.64 -50.36 40.77
CA GLN A 4 11.43 -51.30 39.92
C GLN A 4 10.71 -52.01 38.76
N ASP A 5 11.31 -52.18 37.57
CA ASP A 5 12.74 -52.36 37.20
C ASP A 5 13.08 -51.73 35.83
N GLN A 6 14.14 -50.89 35.70
CA GLN A 6 15.54 -51.19 35.29
C GLN A 6 15.72 -51.43 33.77
N ARG A 7 16.67 -50.83 33.02
CA ARG A 7 18.01 -50.28 33.35
C ARG A 7 18.56 -49.40 32.20
N ALA A 8 19.51 -48.52 32.54
CA ALA A 8 20.16 -47.52 31.70
C ALA A 8 21.68 -47.78 31.48
N LEU A 9 22.22 -47.41 30.29
CA LEU A 9 23.45 -46.61 29.95
C LEU A 9 24.84 -46.87 30.65
N PRO A 10 25.99 -46.22 30.29
CA PRO A 10 27.07 -46.73 29.41
C PRO A 10 28.54 -46.51 29.95
N LYS A 11 29.58 -46.67 29.10
CA LYS A 11 30.78 -45.77 28.89
C LYS A 11 32.17 -46.44 28.68
N SER A 12 32.85 -45.97 27.62
CA SER A 12 34.23 -45.41 27.57
C SER A 12 35.36 -46.12 26.76
N LEU A 13 36.07 -45.24 26.02
CA LEU A 13 37.53 -45.13 25.75
C LEU A 13 38.26 -45.93 24.62
N ASN A 14 38.68 -45.13 23.62
CA ASN A 14 39.86 -45.17 22.73
C ASN A 14 41.04 -46.13 23.04
N GLN A 15 41.62 -46.76 22.01
CA GLN A 15 42.97 -46.51 21.42
C GLN A 15 43.45 -47.64 20.46
N LYS A 16 44.27 -47.25 19.46
CA LYS A 16 44.93 -47.97 18.32
C LYS A 16 45.96 -49.08 18.76
N PRO A 17 46.86 -49.68 17.93
CA PRO A 17 47.05 -49.76 16.44
C PRO A 17 47.38 -51.20 15.90
N LYS A 18 47.51 -51.39 14.57
CA LYS A 18 48.60 -52.21 13.96
C LYS A 18 48.70 -52.08 12.42
N THR A 19 49.94 -52.03 11.97
CA THR A 19 50.51 -51.82 10.62
C THR A 19 50.72 -53.13 9.84
N ARG A 20 50.69 -53.09 8.49
CA ARG A 20 51.70 -53.73 7.63
C ARG A 20 51.70 -53.25 6.17
N THR A 21 52.85 -52.69 5.83
CA THR A 21 53.55 -52.40 4.56
C THR A 21 53.18 -53.14 3.25
N ALA A 22 52.91 -52.31 2.22
CA ALA A 22 53.54 -52.20 0.90
C ALA A 22 54.05 -53.44 0.12
N ALA A 23 53.55 -53.59 -1.11
CA ALA A 23 54.29 -54.08 -2.26
C ALA A 23 54.05 -53.13 -3.45
N LEU A 24 55.12 -52.51 -3.96
CA LEU A 24 55.16 -51.68 -5.16
C LEU A 24 54.94 -52.56 -6.40
N ALA A 25 54.05 -52.13 -7.31
CA ALA A 25 54.03 -52.58 -8.70
C ALA A 25 53.92 -51.38 -9.63
N ALA A 26 55.04 -51.09 -10.30
CA ALA A 26 55.23 -50.45 -11.60
C ALA A 26 54.34 -49.23 -11.98
N THR A 27 54.94 -48.05 -11.89
CA THR A 27 54.52 -46.84 -12.60
C THR A 27 54.57 -47.06 -14.12
N LYS A 28 53.40 -47.16 -14.76
CA LYS A 28 53.28 -46.96 -16.21
C LYS A 28 53.50 -45.49 -16.51
N SER A 29 54.47 -45.17 -17.35
CA SER A 29 54.63 -43.85 -17.95
C SER A 29 53.31 -43.43 -18.59
N LEU A 30 52.80 -42.26 -18.20
CA LEU A 30 51.69 -41.61 -18.88
C LEU A 30 52.15 -41.27 -20.30
N ASP A 31 51.83 -42.14 -21.25
CA ASP A 31 52.04 -41.85 -22.66
C ASP A 31 50.99 -40.80 -23.08
N PHE A 32 51.42 -39.54 -23.09
CA PHE A 32 50.57 -38.39 -23.36
C PHE A 32 49.86 -38.53 -24.72
N SER A 33 50.49 -39.20 -25.68
CA SER A 33 49.93 -39.47 -27.01
C SER A 33 48.63 -40.29 -26.95
N ALA A 34 48.61 -41.35 -26.13
CA ALA A 34 47.44 -42.21 -25.98
C ALA A 34 46.29 -41.52 -25.24
N TRP A 35 46.62 -40.68 -24.23
CA TRP A 35 45.60 -39.90 -23.51
C TRP A 35 44.93 -38.84 -24.40
N VAL A 36 45.73 -38.19 -25.27
CA VAL A 36 45.23 -37.20 -26.24
C VAL A 36 44.32 -37.87 -27.27
N SER A 37 44.65 -39.07 -27.77
CA SER A 37 43.79 -39.77 -28.74
C SER A 37 42.44 -40.17 -28.14
N ASP A 38 42.43 -40.68 -26.90
CA ASP A 38 41.20 -41.12 -26.23
C ASP A 38 40.28 -39.95 -25.84
N ASN A 39 40.84 -38.75 -25.66
CA ASN A 39 40.10 -37.56 -25.27
C ASN A 39 39.97 -36.54 -26.41
N LEU A 40 40.34 -36.89 -27.65
CA LEU A 40 40.46 -35.96 -28.77
C LEU A 40 39.15 -35.21 -29.04
N VAL A 41 38.00 -35.88 -28.97
CA VAL A 41 36.66 -35.26 -29.13
C VAL A 41 36.36 -34.25 -28.02
N ARG A 42 36.71 -34.56 -26.76
CA ARG A 42 36.52 -33.65 -25.63
C ARG A 42 37.47 -32.46 -25.69
N ILE A 43 38.71 -32.70 -26.09
CA ILE A 43 39.71 -31.64 -26.31
C ILE A 43 39.25 -30.72 -27.44
N VAL A 44 38.78 -31.27 -28.56
CA VAL A 44 38.21 -30.48 -29.67
C VAL A 44 37.02 -29.66 -29.20
N ALA A 45 36.08 -30.23 -28.42
CA ALA A 45 34.94 -29.50 -27.89
C ALA A 45 35.34 -28.35 -26.94
N VAL A 46 36.30 -28.58 -26.04
CA VAL A 46 36.83 -27.55 -25.14
C VAL A 46 37.57 -26.47 -25.91
N VAL A 47 38.37 -26.84 -26.92
CA VAL A 47 39.05 -25.89 -27.81
C VAL A 47 38.04 -25.08 -28.61
N LEU A 48 36.96 -25.69 -29.13
CA LEU A 48 35.88 -24.99 -29.83
C LEU A 48 35.17 -23.99 -28.91
N LEU A 49 34.93 -24.36 -27.66
CA LEU A 49 34.34 -23.49 -26.65
C LEU A 49 35.27 -22.32 -26.30
N LEU A 50 36.57 -22.59 -26.13
CA LEU A 50 37.57 -21.55 -25.88
C LEU A 50 37.73 -20.61 -27.08
N VAL A 51 37.67 -21.14 -28.30
CA VAL A 51 37.72 -20.36 -29.55
C VAL A 51 36.46 -19.52 -29.71
N THR A 52 35.28 -20.04 -29.39
CA THR A 52 34.04 -19.25 -29.44
C THR A 52 34.02 -18.16 -28.37
N VAL A 53 34.44 -18.45 -27.14
CA VAL A 53 34.58 -17.43 -26.08
C VAL A 53 35.62 -16.38 -26.49
N ALA A 54 36.77 -16.80 -27.04
CA ALA A 54 37.79 -15.89 -27.53
C ALA A 54 37.29 -15.07 -28.73
N ALA A 55 36.53 -15.65 -29.64
CA ALA A 55 35.93 -14.95 -30.79
C ALA A 55 34.89 -13.92 -30.33
N VAL A 56 34.03 -14.26 -29.36
CA VAL A 56 33.08 -13.31 -28.75
C VAL A 56 33.81 -12.18 -28.04
N PHE A 57 34.90 -12.49 -27.32
CA PHE A 57 35.72 -11.48 -26.63
C PHE A 57 36.47 -10.57 -27.63
N PHE A 58 37.01 -11.15 -28.72
CA PHE A 58 37.63 -10.41 -29.81
C PHE A 58 36.61 -9.56 -30.57
N LEU A 59 35.42 -10.07 -30.87
CA LEU A 59 34.35 -9.31 -31.52
C LEU A 59 33.83 -8.16 -30.63
N ARG A 60 33.80 -8.35 -29.30
CA ARG A 60 33.49 -7.27 -28.33
C ARG A 60 34.59 -6.22 -28.27
N ASN A 61 35.86 -6.61 -28.28
CA ASN A 61 36.99 -5.68 -28.15
C ASN A 61 37.42 -5.04 -29.48
N ALA A 62 37.16 -5.69 -30.62
CA ALA A 62 37.52 -5.19 -31.95
C ALA A 62 36.56 -4.10 -32.46
N GLY A 63 35.49 -3.78 -31.72
CA GLY A 63 34.61 -2.65 -32.04
C GLY A 63 33.83 -2.80 -33.36
N ASP A 64 33.79 -4.01 -33.94
CA ASP A 64 33.11 -4.26 -35.21
C ASP A 64 31.60 -4.39 -34.99
N THR A 65 31.01 -3.24 -34.70
CA THR A 65 29.59 -3.02 -34.40
C THR A 65 28.71 -3.53 -35.54
N ALA A 66 29.22 -3.58 -36.77
CA ALA A 66 28.51 -4.07 -37.94
C ALA A 66 28.25 -5.59 -37.90
N ALA A 67 29.19 -6.41 -37.42
CA ALA A 67 29.00 -7.85 -37.33
C ALA A 67 27.99 -8.22 -36.22
N LEU A 68 28.07 -7.55 -35.06
CA LEU A 68 27.11 -7.69 -33.98
C LEU A 68 25.69 -7.23 -34.38
N LEU A 69 25.58 -6.10 -35.09
CA LEU A 69 24.32 -5.63 -35.64
C LEU A 69 23.77 -6.59 -36.70
N CYS A 70 24.61 -7.24 -37.50
CA CYS A 70 24.19 -8.21 -38.50
C CYS A 70 23.63 -9.49 -37.84
N PHE A 71 24.26 -10.01 -36.79
CA PHE A 71 23.73 -11.14 -36.02
C PHE A 71 22.47 -10.78 -35.23
N GLN A 72 22.39 -9.56 -34.68
CA GLN A 72 21.19 -9.07 -34.01
C GLN A 72 20.02 -8.89 -35.00
N LYS A 73 20.32 -8.44 -36.23
CA LYS A 73 19.36 -8.30 -37.32
C LYS A 73 18.94 -9.66 -37.89
N GLN A 74 19.84 -10.63 -37.99
CA GLN A 74 19.52 -12.02 -38.36
C GLN A 74 18.74 -12.75 -37.27
N ALA A 75 19.03 -12.51 -35.98
CA ALA A 75 18.23 -13.03 -34.87
C ALA A 75 16.82 -12.42 -34.87
N GLN A 76 16.69 -11.10 -35.11
CA GLN A 76 15.40 -10.43 -35.30
C GLN A 76 14.64 -10.91 -36.54
N GLU A 77 15.32 -11.27 -37.62
CA GLU A 77 14.68 -11.87 -38.81
C GLU A 77 14.21 -13.32 -38.57
N LEU A 78 14.84 -14.05 -37.63
CA LEU A 78 14.42 -15.39 -37.22
C LEU A 78 13.30 -15.40 -36.16
N GLU A 79 13.08 -14.30 -35.43
CA GLU A 79 12.07 -14.16 -34.37
C GLU A 79 10.74 -13.51 -34.81
N ARG A 80 10.50 -13.30 -36.11
CA ARG A 80 9.22 -12.75 -36.55
C ARG A 80 8.09 -13.78 -36.35
N ILE A 81 7.26 -13.52 -35.35
CA ILE A 81 6.02 -14.25 -35.09
C ILE A 81 5.15 -14.18 -36.35
N ALA A 82 4.68 -15.33 -36.83
CA ALA A 82 3.84 -15.37 -38.02
C ALA A 82 2.39 -15.00 -37.67
N TYR A 83 1.85 -13.97 -38.33
CA TYR A 83 0.45 -13.61 -38.17
C TYR A 83 -0.47 -14.73 -38.69
N PRO A 84 -1.36 -15.32 -37.87
CA PRO A 84 -2.22 -16.42 -38.31
C PRO A 84 -3.22 -15.98 -39.39
N ARG A 85 -3.29 -16.74 -40.49
CA ARG A 85 -4.31 -16.54 -41.52
C ARG A 85 -5.50 -17.45 -41.24
N VAL A 86 -6.62 -16.87 -40.84
CA VAL A 86 -7.87 -17.59 -40.53
C VAL A 86 -8.92 -17.27 -41.58
N GLU A 87 -9.45 -18.29 -42.25
CA GLU A 87 -10.56 -18.16 -43.18
C GLU A 87 -11.90 -18.20 -42.43
N TRP A 88 -12.30 -17.05 -41.86
CA TRP A 88 -13.47 -16.94 -40.98
C TRP A 88 -14.79 -17.50 -41.55
N ASN A 89 -14.93 -17.51 -42.88
CA ASN A 89 -16.16 -17.97 -43.55
C ASN A 89 -16.16 -19.48 -43.86
N ALA A 90 -15.03 -20.18 -43.67
CA ALA A 90 -14.85 -21.59 -44.04
C ALA A 90 -14.76 -22.52 -42.82
N ILE A 91 -15.05 -22.02 -41.61
CA ILE A 91 -14.91 -22.78 -40.36
C ILE A 91 -16.05 -23.82 -40.27
N ALA A 92 -15.67 -25.10 -40.24
CA ALA A 92 -16.61 -26.20 -40.08
C ALA A 92 -17.27 -26.18 -38.68
N PRO A 93 -18.60 -26.30 -38.59
CA PRO A 93 -19.30 -26.41 -37.31
C PRO A 93 -18.89 -27.67 -36.55
N ILE A 94 -18.72 -27.54 -35.23
CA ILE A 94 -18.49 -28.64 -34.29
C ILE A 94 -19.79 -28.84 -33.51
N ALA A 95 -20.40 -30.01 -33.69
CA ALA A 95 -21.58 -30.43 -32.94
C ALA A 95 -21.21 -31.61 -32.05
N ASP A 96 -21.58 -31.54 -30.77
CA ASP A 96 -21.48 -32.68 -29.88
C ASP A 96 -22.49 -33.75 -30.30
N LYS A 97 -21.99 -34.82 -30.92
CA LYS A 97 -22.77 -36.00 -31.32
C LYS A 97 -22.43 -37.24 -30.50
N THR A 98 -21.31 -37.20 -29.79
CA THR A 98 -20.65 -38.36 -29.19
C THR A 98 -20.79 -38.37 -27.68
N SER A 99 -20.94 -37.21 -27.03
CA SER A 99 -21.10 -37.16 -25.59
C SER A 99 -22.50 -37.61 -25.16
N LYS A 100 -22.56 -38.20 -23.97
CA LYS A 100 -23.80 -38.53 -23.25
C LYS A 100 -24.70 -37.31 -22.99
N PHE A 101 -24.20 -36.10 -23.20
CA PHE A 101 -24.89 -34.83 -22.96
C PHE A 101 -25.29 -34.10 -24.24
N ALA A 102 -25.12 -34.69 -25.43
CA ALA A 102 -25.37 -34.05 -26.74
C ALA A 102 -26.70 -33.29 -26.84
N ASN A 103 -27.77 -33.77 -26.19
CA ASN A 103 -29.10 -33.16 -26.19
C ASN A 103 -29.37 -32.22 -25.00
N PHE A 104 -28.48 -32.18 -24.00
CA PHE A 104 -28.63 -31.34 -22.82
C PHE A 104 -28.41 -29.87 -23.16
N ARG A 105 -29.28 -28.98 -22.66
CA ARG A 105 -29.16 -27.53 -22.84
C ARG A 105 -29.41 -26.81 -21.53
N SER A 106 -28.64 -25.77 -21.26
CA SER A 106 -28.85 -24.85 -20.13
C SER A 106 -28.37 -23.45 -20.52
N GLU A 107 -29.01 -22.41 -19.99
CA GLU A 107 -28.57 -21.03 -20.19
C GLU A 107 -27.57 -20.56 -19.12
N LYS A 108 -27.52 -21.22 -17.97
CA LYS A 108 -26.74 -20.83 -16.79
C LYS A 108 -25.79 -21.95 -16.40
N TRP A 109 -24.49 -21.66 -16.44
CA TRP A 109 -23.44 -22.64 -16.23
C TRP A 109 -22.44 -22.18 -15.17
N ILE A 110 -21.96 -23.13 -14.36
CA ILE A 110 -20.84 -22.96 -13.45
C ILE A 110 -19.70 -23.83 -13.99
N VAL A 111 -18.55 -23.24 -14.26
CA VAL A 111 -17.40 -23.95 -14.85
C VAL A 111 -16.28 -24.00 -13.82
N VAL A 112 -15.85 -25.21 -13.49
CA VAL A 112 -14.83 -25.47 -12.44
C VAL A 112 -13.77 -26.42 -12.99
N SER A 113 -12.50 -26.18 -12.67
CA SER A 113 -11.44 -27.18 -12.86
C SER A 113 -11.29 -27.99 -11.58
N VAL A 114 -11.13 -29.30 -11.72
CA VAL A 114 -10.94 -30.22 -10.60
C VAL A 114 -9.63 -30.97 -10.76
N LEU A 115 -8.88 -31.07 -9.65
CA LEU A 115 -7.64 -31.86 -9.59
C LEU A 115 -7.76 -33.05 -8.62
N GLY A 116 -8.67 -32.99 -7.64
CA GLY A 116 -8.90 -34.03 -6.64
C GLY A 116 -10.35 -34.51 -6.59
N TYR A 117 -10.68 -35.26 -5.53
CA TYR A 117 -12.06 -35.66 -5.25
C TYR A 117 -12.97 -34.46 -4.97
N PRO A 118 -14.29 -34.57 -5.19
CA PRO A 118 -15.23 -33.47 -4.98
C PRO A 118 -15.15 -32.87 -3.57
N SER A 119 -14.75 -31.60 -3.51
CA SER A 119 -14.71 -30.77 -2.30
C SER A 119 -16.12 -30.45 -1.78
N ASP A 120 -16.22 -30.01 -0.52
CA ASP A 120 -17.49 -29.55 0.05
C ASP A 120 -18.06 -28.33 -0.68
N ALA A 121 -17.19 -27.39 -1.07
CA ALA A 121 -17.57 -26.23 -1.87
C ALA A 121 -18.18 -26.66 -3.22
N LEU A 122 -17.55 -27.61 -3.93
CA LEU A 122 -18.09 -28.12 -5.19
C LEU A 122 -19.43 -28.85 -5.00
N ARG A 123 -19.61 -29.57 -3.89
CA ARG A 123 -20.91 -30.20 -3.55
C ARG A 123 -22.01 -29.19 -3.27
N ARG A 124 -21.67 -27.97 -2.80
CA ARG A 124 -22.63 -26.85 -2.68
C ARG A 124 -22.95 -26.24 -4.03
N LEU A 125 -21.94 -26.01 -4.89
CA LEU A 125 -22.14 -25.43 -6.23
C LEU A 125 -23.17 -26.22 -7.06
N VAL A 126 -23.14 -27.56 -6.98
CA VAL A 126 -24.09 -28.43 -7.70
C VAL A 126 -25.54 -28.31 -7.17
N LYS A 127 -25.75 -27.77 -5.97
CA LYS A 127 -27.08 -27.57 -5.38
C LYS A 127 -27.69 -26.22 -5.72
N ILE A 128 -26.93 -25.30 -6.33
CA ILE A 128 -27.43 -23.97 -6.72
C ILE A 128 -28.51 -24.15 -7.79
N LYS A 129 -29.74 -23.75 -7.46
CA LYS A 129 -30.90 -24.02 -8.30
C LYS A 129 -30.82 -23.26 -9.63
N GLY A 130 -31.10 -23.96 -10.72
CA GLY A 130 -31.15 -23.37 -12.07
C GLY A 130 -29.79 -23.18 -12.73
N TRP A 131 -28.70 -23.64 -12.11
CA TRP A 131 -27.35 -23.64 -12.68
C TRP A 131 -26.86 -25.06 -12.94
N GLN A 132 -26.20 -25.27 -14.08
CA GLN A 132 -25.53 -26.53 -14.40
C GLN A 132 -24.03 -26.42 -14.14
N VAL A 133 -23.48 -27.30 -13.31
CA VAL A 133 -22.03 -27.38 -13.10
C VAL A 133 -21.40 -28.25 -14.18
N VAL A 134 -20.31 -27.77 -14.77
CA VAL A 134 -19.36 -28.58 -15.56
C VAL A 134 -17.99 -28.58 -14.86
N ALA A 135 -17.51 -29.77 -14.53
CA ALA A 135 -16.23 -30.01 -13.89
C ALA A 135 -15.23 -30.55 -14.91
N VAL A 136 -14.14 -29.82 -15.11
CA VAL A 136 -13.09 -30.15 -16.09
C VAL A 136 -11.90 -30.78 -15.37
N GLY A 137 -11.65 -32.05 -15.65
CA GLY A 137 -10.56 -32.82 -15.04
C GLY A 137 -9.18 -32.55 -15.66
N GLY A 138 -8.15 -32.62 -14.84
CA GLY A 138 -6.74 -32.69 -15.26
C GLY A 138 -6.18 -34.12 -15.12
N SER A 139 -4.88 -34.29 -15.41
CA SER A 139 -4.22 -35.59 -15.26
C SER A 139 -4.13 -36.10 -13.82
N LYS A 140 -4.23 -35.21 -12.83
CA LYS A 140 -4.27 -35.56 -11.40
C LYS A 140 -5.65 -35.98 -10.90
N THR A 141 -6.71 -35.76 -11.68
CA THR A 141 -8.08 -36.09 -11.25
C THR A 141 -8.25 -37.62 -11.13
N PRO A 142 -8.83 -38.13 -10.03
CA PRO A 142 -9.11 -39.56 -9.88
C PRO A 142 -9.92 -40.13 -11.05
N SER A 143 -9.60 -41.35 -11.50
CA SER A 143 -10.29 -41.98 -12.63
C SER A 143 -11.74 -42.38 -12.32
N ASP A 144 -12.06 -42.57 -11.04
CA ASP A 144 -13.39 -42.86 -10.51
C ASP A 144 -14.15 -41.61 -10.05
N TRP A 145 -13.68 -40.42 -10.45
CA TRP A 145 -14.30 -39.15 -10.08
C TRP A 145 -15.77 -39.11 -10.50
N ASN A 146 -16.64 -38.81 -9.53
CA ASN A 146 -18.08 -38.70 -9.76
C ASN A 146 -18.72 -37.75 -8.75
N LEU A 147 -19.58 -36.86 -9.25
CA LEU A 147 -20.43 -36.00 -8.45
C LEU A 147 -21.80 -35.85 -9.12
N LYS A 148 -22.84 -36.38 -8.46
CA LYS A 148 -24.21 -36.30 -8.98
C LYS A 148 -24.65 -34.84 -9.13
N GLY A 149 -25.06 -34.47 -10.35
CA GLY A 149 -25.50 -33.13 -10.72
C GLY A 149 -24.42 -32.28 -11.41
N ALA A 150 -23.16 -32.74 -11.42
CA ALA A 150 -22.11 -32.16 -12.25
C ALA A 150 -21.95 -32.94 -13.57
N ILE A 151 -21.67 -32.22 -14.65
CA ILE A 151 -21.16 -32.80 -15.89
C ILE A 151 -19.64 -32.88 -15.74
N PHE A 152 -19.09 -34.09 -15.66
CA PHE A 152 -17.65 -34.28 -15.65
C PHE A 152 -17.14 -34.38 -17.09
N LEU A 153 -16.02 -33.71 -17.37
CA LEU A 153 -15.25 -33.83 -18.61
C LEU A 153 -13.85 -34.35 -18.28
N SER A 154 -13.66 -35.66 -18.39
CA SER A 154 -12.34 -36.31 -18.28
C SER A 154 -11.41 -35.86 -19.42
N LEU A 155 -10.10 -36.15 -19.33
CA LEU A 155 -9.17 -35.86 -20.43
C LEU A 155 -9.57 -36.54 -21.75
N GLU A 156 -10.13 -37.75 -21.67
CA GLU A 156 -10.63 -38.49 -22.83
C GLU A 156 -11.90 -37.85 -23.39
N GLU A 157 -12.85 -37.47 -22.53
CA GLU A 157 -14.06 -36.74 -22.96
C GLU A 157 -13.68 -35.41 -23.61
N GLN A 158 -12.72 -34.67 -23.05
CA GLN A 158 -12.21 -33.42 -23.63
C GLN A 158 -11.64 -33.62 -25.05
N ALA A 159 -10.84 -34.67 -25.26
CA ALA A 159 -10.28 -34.99 -26.58
C ALA A 159 -11.36 -35.38 -27.61
N ASN A 160 -12.43 -36.04 -27.16
CA ASN A 160 -13.52 -36.51 -28.02
C ASN A 160 -14.51 -35.41 -28.46
N LEU A 161 -14.43 -34.20 -27.87
CA LEU A 161 -15.28 -33.06 -28.26
C LEU A 161 -14.85 -32.41 -29.59
N GLY A 162 -13.62 -32.66 -30.03
CA GLY A 162 -13.11 -32.17 -31.32
C GLY A 162 -12.77 -30.68 -31.37
N PHE A 163 -12.65 -30.02 -30.22
CA PHE A 163 -12.22 -28.61 -30.13
C PHE A 163 -10.72 -28.49 -30.43
N ARG A 164 -10.36 -27.50 -31.25
CA ARG A 164 -8.98 -27.20 -31.65
C ARG A 164 -8.14 -26.72 -30.47
N VAL A 165 -8.74 -26.06 -29.48
CA VAL A 165 -8.00 -25.57 -28.31
C VAL A 165 -7.35 -26.69 -27.49
N VAL A 166 -7.88 -27.92 -27.53
CA VAL A 166 -7.37 -29.04 -26.72
C VAL A 166 -5.89 -29.33 -26.99
N ASP A 167 -5.45 -29.12 -28.24
CA ASP A 167 -4.06 -29.37 -28.68
C ASP A 167 -3.03 -28.45 -28.00
N TYR A 168 -3.46 -27.32 -27.43
CA TYR A 168 -2.59 -26.32 -26.81
C TYR A 168 -2.59 -26.39 -25.28
N LEU A 169 -3.52 -27.15 -24.68
CA LEU A 169 -3.76 -27.09 -23.24
C LEU A 169 -2.87 -28.08 -22.47
N PRO A 170 -2.13 -27.63 -21.44
CA PRO A 170 -1.36 -28.52 -20.55
C PRO A 170 -2.26 -29.53 -19.85
N TYR A 171 -1.79 -30.77 -19.64
CA TYR A 171 -2.58 -31.85 -19.01
C TYR A 171 -2.97 -31.60 -17.55
N ASP A 172 -2.14 -30.90 -16.79
CA ASP A 172 -2.32 -30.64 -15.37
C ASP A 172 -2.41 -29.13 -15.09
N SER A 173 -3.48 -28.49 -15.55
CA SER A 173 -3.66 -27.05 -15.35
C SER A 173 -5.13 -26.65 -15.39
N TYR A 174 -5.50 -25.68 -14.55
CA TYR A 174 -6.85 -25.12 -14.52
C TYR A 174 -7.23 -24.39 -15.81
N VAL A 175 -6.25 -24.00 -16.63
CA VAL A 175 -6.49 -23.36 -17.94
C VAL A 175 -7.31 -24.25 -18.88
N ARG A 176 -7.40 -25.55 -18.59
CA ARG A 176 -8.33 -26.49 -19.25
C ARG A 176 -9.80 -26.11 -19.10
N LYS A 177 -10.17 -25.23 -18.18
CA LYS A 177 -11.51 -24.63 -18.15
C LYS A 177 -11.94 -24.05 -19.49
N SER A 178 -11.00 -23.66 -20.36
CA SER A 178 -11.26 -23.31 -21.76
C SER A 178 -12.15 -24.33 -22.49
N VAL A 179 -11.96 -25.63 -22.27
CA VAL A 179 -12.82 -26.69 -22.82
C VAL A 179 -14.21 -26.67 -22.20
N GLY A 180 -14.30 -26.48 -20.89
CA GLY A 180 -15.57 -26.36 -20.17
C GLY A 180 -16.39 -25.13 -20.61
N TYR A 181 -15.73 -24.01 -20.91
CA TYR A 181 -16.39 -22.83 -21.46
C TYR A 181 -16.98 -23.13 -22.85
N LEU A 182 -16.20 -23.71 -23.78
CA LEU A 182 -16.70 -24.08 -25.11
C LEU A 182 -17.85 -25.08 -25.03
N PHE A 183 -17.73 -26.08 -24.15
CA PHE A 183 -18.80 -27.04 -23.89
C PHE A 183 -20.06 -26.32 -23.40
N ALA A 184 -19.97 -25.44 -22.39
CA ALA A 184 -21.11 -24.67 -21.92
C ALA A 184 -21.76 -23.84 -23.05
N ILE A 185 -20.96 -23.16 -23.87
CA ILE A 185 -21.42 -22.35 -25.02
C ILE A 185 -22.13 -23.21 -26.06
N GLN A 186 -21.54 -24.34 -26.45
CA GLN A 186 -22.12 -25.31 -27.37
C GLN A 186 -23.47 -25.86 -26.87
N HIS A 187 -23.62 -25.97 -25.54
CA HIS A 187 -24.83 -26.43 -24.87
C HIS A 187 -25.77 -25.30 -24.42
N GLY A 188 -25.65 -24.11 -25.04
CA GLY A 188 -26.64 -23.03 -24.95
C GLY A 188 -26.41 -22.01 -23.84
N ALA A 189 -25.19 -21.94 -23.28
CA ALA A 189 -24.88 -20.95 -22.25
C ALA A 189 -25.20 -19.52 -22.71
N LYS A 190 -25.80 -18.76 -21.79
CA LYS A 190 -25.93 -17.30 -21.87
C LYS A 190 -25.20 -16.61 -20.72
N LYS A 191 -25.01 -17.31 -19.61
CA LYS A 191 -24.25 -16.88 -18.44
C LYS A 191 -23.32 -18.00 -17.98
N ILE A 192 -22.07 -17.67 -17.72
CA ILE A 192 -21.04 -18.58 -17.22
C ILE A 192 -20.46 -17.96 -15.94
N PHE A 193 -20.62 -18.66 -14.83
CA PHE A 193 -19.90 -18.37 -13.59
C PHE A 193 -18.58 -19.15 -13.60
N ASP A 194 -17.48 -18.42 -13.70
CA ASP A 194 -16.12 -18.92 -13.70
C ASP A 194 -15.64 -19.10 -12.26
N ALA A 195 -15.64 -20.35 -11.79
CA ALA A 195 -15.46 -20.71 -10.39
C ALA A 195 -14.20 -21.58 -10.16
N ASP A 196 -13.73 -21.62 -8.92
CA ASP A 196 -12.86 -22.69 -8.42
C ASP A 196 -13.64 -23.67 -7.52
N ASP A 197 -13.01 -24.77 -7.13
CA ASP A 197 -13.60 -25.79 -6.26
C ASP A 197 -13.40 -25.48 -4.76
N ARG A 198 -13.09 -24.23 -4.40
CA ARG A 198 -12.75 -23.82 -3.02
C ARG A 198 -13.64 -22.71 -2.47
N GLY A 199 -14.26 -21.90 -3.32
CA GLY A 199 -15.21 -20.85 -2.92
C GLY A 199 -16.61 -21.39 -2.63
N GLU A 200 -17.14 -21.05 -1.45
CA GLU A 200 -18.56 -21.24 -1.15
C GLU A 200 -19.32 -19.99 -1.57
N VAL A 201 -20.33 -20.11 -2.45
CA VAL A 201 -21.21 -18.99 -2.81
C VAL A 201 -22.04 -18.61 -1.59
N ILE A 202 -22.02 -17.32 -1.23
CA ILE A 202 -22.80 -16.81 -0.09
C ILE A 202 -24.28 -17.05 -0.37
N ASP A 203 -25.02 -17.49 0.65
CA ASP A 203 -26.45 -17.86 0.58
C ASP A 203 -26.82 -18.94 -0.46
N ASP A 204 -25.84 -19.59 -1.08
CA ASP A 204 -26.03 -20.55 -2.18
C ASP A 204 -26.87 -19.98 -3.36
N ASP A 205 -26.81 -18.66 -3.62
CA ASP A 205 -27.62 -17.98 -4.65
C ASP A 205 -26.83 -16.95 -5.49
N LEU A 206 -26.36 -17.36 -6.66
CA LEU A 206 -25.69 -16.47 -7.62
C LEU A 206 -26.58 -15.32 -8.13
N GLY A 207 -27.90 -15.50 -8.17
CA GLY A 207 -28.84 -14.48 -8.65
C GLY A 207 -29.06 -13.35 -7.64
N LYS A 208 -28.78 -13.59 -6.35
CA LYS A 208 -28.79 -12.56 -5.30
C LYS A 208 -27.53 -11.69 -5.36
N HIS A 209 -26.40 -12.29 -5.74
CA HIS A 209 -25.08 -11.67 -5.67
C HIS A 209 -24.56 -11.08 -6.98
N PHE A 210 -25.08 -11.53 -8.14
CA PHE A 210 -24.69 -11.05 -9.47
C PHE A 210 -25.91 -10.63 -10.29
N ASP A 211 -25.70 -9.71 -11.24
CA ASP A 211 -26.75 -9.33 -12.19
C ASP A 211 -26.84 -10.37 -13.30
N VAL A 212 -27.68 -11.39 -13.07
CA VAL A 212 -27.86 -12.51 -14.02
C VAL A 212 -28.70 -12.12 -15.23
N GLU A 213 -29.54 -11.08 -15.14
CA GLU A 213 -30.33 -10.58 -16.27
C GLU A 213 -29.96 -9.12 -16.57
N LEU A 214 -29.25 -8.92 -17.69
CA LEU A 214 -28.82 -7.60 -18.18
C LEU A 214 -29.74 -6.99 -19.24
N VAL A 215 -30.80 -7.72 -19.61
CA VAL A 215 -31.75 -7.32 -20.65
C VAL A 215 -33.14 -7.17 -20.05
N GLY A 216 -33.82 -6.06 -20.37
CA GLY A 216 -35.14 -5.71 -19.86
C GLY A 216 -35.18 -4.29 -19.30
N GLU A 217 -36.37 -3.74 -19.08
CA GLU A 217 -36.53 -2.37 -18.54
C GLU A 217 -35.93 -2.25 -17.13
N GLY A 218 -36.17 -3.23 -16.26
CA GLY A 218 -35.63 -3.21 -14.88
C GLY A 218 -34.10 -3.24 -14.82
N ALA A 219 -33.45 -4.08 -15.63
CA ALA A 219 -31.99 -4.21 -15.65
C ALA A 219 -31.27 -2.96 -16.19
N ARG A 220 -31.94 -2.17 -17.03
CA ARG A 220 -31.38 -0.93 -17.62
C ARG A 220 -31.62 0.30 -16.74
N GLN A 221 -32.48 0.20 -15.73
CA GLN A 221 -32.81 1.30 -14.81
C GLN A 221 -31.96 1.28 -13.54
N GLU A 222 -31.35 0.15 -13.20
CA GLU A 222 -30.43 0.09 -12.07
C GLU A 222 -29.20 0.96 -12.34
N VAL A 223 -28.90 1.85 -11.40
CA VAL A 223 -27.78 2.79 -11.48
C VAL A 223 -26.61 2.22 -10.67
N LEU A 224 -25.47 2.02 -11.32
CA LEU A 224 -24.22 1.66 -10.67
C LEU A 224 -23.39 2.91 -10.38
N LEU A 225 -22.59 2.87 -9.32
CA LEU A 225 -21.48 3.82 -9.20
C LEU A 225 -20.43 3.50 -10.26
N GLN A 226 -19.72 4.51 -10.73
CA GLN A 226 -18.60 4.35 -11.65
C GLN A 226 -17.41 5.17 -11.12
N TYR A 227 -16.21 4.59 -11.20
CA TYR A 227 -14.99 5.32 -10.84
C TYR A 227 -14.83 6.59 -11.65
N SER A 228 -14.23 7.62 -11.05
CA SER A 228 -13.98 8.88 -11.72
C SER A 228 -13.01 8.71 -12.89
N HIS A 229 -13.36 9.31 -14.03
CA HIS A 229 -12.50 9.41 -15.21
C HIS A 229 -11.78 10.76 -15.31
N ASP A 230 -11.80 11.57 -14.24
CA ASP A 230 -11.27 12.93 -14.19
C ASP A 230 -9.74 12.97 -14.30
N ASN A 231 -9.06 12.00 -13.68
CA ASN A 231 -7.60 11.85 -13.80
C ASN A 231 -7.26 10.89 -14.95
N PRO A 232 -6.78 11.38 -16.11
CA PRO A 232 -6.45 10.53 -17.26
C PRO A 232 -5.20 9.66 -17.02
N ASN A 233 -4.37 9.99 -16.03
CA ASN A 233 -3.16 9.23 -15.72
C ASN A 233 -3.43 8.01 -14.83
N ARG A 234 -4.65 7.89 -14.29
CA ARG A 234 -5.05 6.74 -13.47
C ARG A 234 -5.61 5.65 -14.37
N THR A 235 -4.82 4.63 -14.64
CA THR A 235 -5.17 3.53 -15.56
C THR A 235 -5.58 2.25 -14.85
N VAL A 236 -5.36 2.16 -13.54
CA VAL A 236 -5.68 0.99 -12.71
C VAL A 236 -6.20 1.43 -11.34
N VAL A 237 -7.03 0.59 -10.70
CA VAL A 237 -7.55 0.84 -9.35
C VAL A 237 -7.51 -0.40 -8.48
N ASN A 238 -7.30 -0.20 -7.18
CA ASN A 238 -7.57 -1.23 -6.18
C ASN A 238 -9.06 -1.20 -5.79
N PRO A 239 -9.87 -2.20 -6.19
CA PRO A 239 -11.29 -2.21 -5.89
C PRO A 239 -11.57 -2.46 -4.41
N TYR A 240 -10.67 -3.15 -3.70
CA TYR A 240 -10.89 -3.56 -2.31
C TYR A 240 -11.08 -2.38 -1.35
N VAL A 241 -10.48 -1.23 -1.67
CA VAL A 241 -10.68 0.02 -0.95
C VAL A 241 -12.14 0.46 -0.96
N HIS A 242 -12.84 0.30 -2.09
CA HIS A 242 -14.27 0.61 -2.23
C HIS A 242 -15.15 -0.31 -1.38
N PHE A 243 -14.68 -1.51 -1.06
CA PHE A 243 -15.41 -2.48 -0.23
C PHE A 243 -14.84 -2.55 1.19
N GLY A 244 -14.30 -1.43 1.69
CA GLY A 244 -13.92 -1.24 3.08
C GLY A 244 -12.51 -1.71 3.46
N GLN A 245 -11.79 -2.39 2.56
CA GLN A 245 -10.47 -2.96 2.83
C GLN A 245 -9.35 -2.12 2.20
N ARG A 246 -8.78 -1.21 2.99
CA ARG A 246 -7.79 -0.23 2.51
C ARG A 246 -6.38 -0.77 2.35
N SER A 247 -6.01 -1.78 3.14
CA SER A 247 -4.64 -2.33 3.15
C SER A 247 -4.52 -3.66 2.39
N VAL A 248 -5.62 -4.16 1.81
CA VAL A 248 -5.66 -5.39 1.01
C VAL A 248 -5.73 -5.00 -0.46
N TRP A 249 -5.02 -5.72 -1.32
CA TRP A 249 -5.04 -5.50 -2.76
C TRP A 249 -5.22 -6.82 -3.51
N PRO A 250 -5.84 -6.79 -4.70
CA PRO A 250 -5.99 -7.98 -5.51
C PRO A 250 -4.67 -8.40 -6.17
N ARG A 251 -4.49 -9.72 -6.34
CA ARG A 251 -3.41 -10.29 -7.16
C ARG A 251 -3.48 -9.72 -8.58
N GLY A 252 -2.33 -9.24 -9.06
CA GLY A 252 -2.25 -8.61 -10.38
C GLY A 252 -2.48 -7.09 -10.38
N LEU A 253 -2.62 -6.45 -9.22
CA LEU A 253 -2.45 -5.01 -9.13
C LEU A 253 -0.95 -4.68 -9.23
N PRO A 254 -0.52 -3.69 -10.04
CA PRO A 254 0.87 -3.26 -10.05
C PRO A 254 1.32 -2.82 -8.65
N LEU A 255 2.48 -3.29 -8.20
CA LEU A 255 2.95 -3.07 -6.82
C LEU A 255 3.16 -1.58 -6.51
N GLU A 256 3.49 -0.78 -7.53
CA GLU A 256 3.60 0.67 -7.46
C GLU A 256 2.27 1.37 -7.10
N ASN A 257 1.11 0.75 -7.38
CA ASN A 257 -0.21 1.29 -7.06
C ASN A 257 -0.76 0.77 -5.72
N VAL A 258 -0.11 -0.20 -5.06
CA VAL A 258 -0.56 -0.78 -3.79
C VAL A 258 -0.63 0.27 -2.66
N GLY A 259 0.19 1.32 -2.72
CA GLY A 259 0.20 2.41 -1.74
C GLY A 259 -1.03 3.33 -1.79
N GLU A 260 -1.89 3.21 -2.80
CA GLU A 260 -3.11 4.02 -2.97
C GLU A 260 -4.25 3.52 -2.07
N ILE A 261 -4.20 3.90 -0.79
CA ILE A 261 -5.15 3.46 0.25
C ILE A 261 -6.34 4.42 0.46
N GLY A 262 -6.35 5.55 -0.26
CA GLY A 262 -7.39 6.57 -0.16
C GLY A 262 -8.71 6.08 -0.77
N HIS A 263 -9.83 6.38 -0.10
CA HIS A 263 -11.14 6.18 -0.72
C HIS A 263 -11.34 7.19 -1.86
N GLU A 264 -12.23 6.88 -2.79
CA GLU A 264 -12.54 7.79 -3.88
C GLU A 264 -13.21 9.05 -3.35
N GLU A 265 -12.76 10.23 -3.78
CA GLU A 265 -13.37 11.50 -3.39
C GLU A 265 -14.82 11.61 -3.88
N PHE A 266 -15.07 11.12 -5.10
CA PHE A 266 -16.40 11.04 -5.69
C PHE A 266 -16.46 9.99 -6.79
N TYR A 267 -17.65 9.43 -6.99
CA TYR A 267 -18.00 8.56 -8.10
C TYR A 267 -18.87 9.32 -9.10
N THR A 268 -18.91 8.83 -10.34
CA THR A 268 -19.98 9.12 -11.29
C THR A 268 -21.02 7.99 -11.25
N GLN A 269 -22.05 8.07 -12.10
CA GLN A 269 -23.10 7.06 -12.20
C GLN A 269 -23.27 6.58 -13.64
N VAL A 270 -23.55 5.30 -13.80
CA VAL A 270 -23.83 4.68 -15.10
C VAL A 270 -25.04 3.75 -14.99
N PHE A 271 -25.85 3.69 -16.05
CA PHE A 271 -26.95 2.73 -16.13
C PHE A 271 -26.43 1.32 -16.39
N GLY A 272 -27.09 0.34 -15.77
CA GLY A 272 -26.84 -1.08 -15.95
C GLY A 272 -27.21 -1.61 -17.34
N GLY A 273 -26.96 -2.90 -17.53
CA GLY A 273 -27.21 -3.67 -18.75
C GLY A 273 -25.99 -3.88 -19.65
N LYS A 274 -24.81 -3.40 -19.24
CA LYS A 274 -23.55 -3.48 -20.00
C LYS A 274 -22.36 -4.06 -19.20
N GLN A 275 -22.61 -4.48 -17.95
CA GLN A 275 -21.67 -5.18 -17.08
C GLN A 275 -21.47 -6.65 -17.52
N PHE A 276 -20.94 -6.86 -18.72
CA PHE A 276 -20.83 -8.20 -19.31
C PHE A 276 -19.79 -9.09 -18.62
N ILE A 277 -18.87 -8.50 -17.86
CA ILE A 277 -17.95 -9.18 -16.96
C ILE A 277 -18.16 -8.61 -15.57
N GLN A 278 -18.48 -9.47 -14.61
CA GLN A 278 -18.74 -9.08 -13.22
C GLN A 278 -17.76 -9.81 -12.31
N GLN A 279 -16.86 -9.06 -11.68
CA GLN A 279 -15.90 -9.60 -10.72
C GLN A 279 -16.51 -9.55 -9.32
N GLY A 280 -16.69 -10.70 -8.69
CA GLY A 280 -17.14 -10.77 -7.30
C GLY A 280 -15.97 -10.68 -6.33
N ILE A 281 -16.24 -10.17 -5.13
CA ILE A 281 -15.28 -10.20 -4.00
C ILE A 281 -15.44 -11.49 -3.20
N SER A 282 -14.31 -11.97 -2.67
CA SER A 282 -14.27 -13.15 -1.80
C SER A 282 -13.94 -12.74 -0.38
N ASN A 283 -14.83 -13.06 0.57
CA ASN A 283 -14.51 -13.05 1.99
C ASN A 283 -13.56 -14.22 2.35
N GLY A 284 -12.96 -14.17 3.53
CA GLY A 284 -12.02 -15.18 4.02
C GLY A 284 -10.61 -14.93 3.47
N LEU A 285 -10.18 -15.74 2.51
CA LEU A 285 -8.97 -15.56 1.72
C LEU A 285 -9.32 -14.94 0.34
N PRO A 286 -9.27 -13.61 0.19
CA PRO A 286 -9.47 -12.94 -1.10
C PRO A 286 -8.38 -13.30 -2.12
N ASP A 287 -8.55 -12.84 -3.36
CA ASP A 287 -7.51 -13.02 -4.39
C ASP A 287 -6.33 -12.11 -4.11
N VAL A 288 -5.36 -12.57 -3.32
CA VAL A 288 -4.18 -11.79 -2.95
C VAL A 288 -2.93 -12.43 -3.53
N ASP A 289 -1.93 -11.61 -3.84
CA ASP A 289 -0.65 -12.11 -4.30
C ASP A 289 0.18 -12.70 -3.15
N SER A 290 1.25 -13.41 -3.53
CA SER A 290 2.18 -14.00 -2.58
C SER A 290 2.85 -12.96 -1.69
N VAL A 291 3.10 -11.74 -2.17
CA VAL A 291 3.70 -10.65 -1.40
C VAL A 291 2.79 -10.28 -0.23
N PHE A 292 1.50 -10.01 -0.49
CA PHE A 292 0.50 -9.77 0.54
C PHE A 292 0.41 -10.97 1.49
N TYR A 293 0.25 -12.18 0.95
CA TYR A 293 0.03 -13.37 1.77
C TYR A 293 1.18 -13.59 2.76
N PHE A 294 2.43 -13.63 2.28
CA PHE A 294 3.59 -13.93 3.13
C PHE A 294 3.99 -12.77 4.05
N THR A 295 3.62 -11.52 3.71
CA THR A 295 3.92 -10.36 4.57
C THR A 295 2.84 -10.10 5.63
N ARG A 296 1.59 -10.52 5.40
CA ARG A 296 0.47 -10.22 6.31
C ARG A 296 0.00 -11.44 7.10
N LYS A 297 0.37 -12.66 6.72
CA LYS A 297 -0.07 -13.87 7.41
C LYS A 297 0.68 -14.06 8.72
N SER A 298 -0.05 -14.11 9.83
CA SER A 298 0.47 -14.64 11.09
C SER A 298 0.64 -16.16 10.96
N SER A 299 1.77 -16.71 11.39
CA SER A 299 2.13 -18.12 11.17
C SER A 299 1.18 -19.15 11.79
N LEU A 300 0.25 -18.70 12.64
CA LEU A 300 -0.67 -19.56 13.40
C LEU A 300 -2.14 -19.40 13.02
N GLU A 301 -2.52 -18.33 12.31
CA GLU A 301 -3.93 -18.00 12.06
C GLU A 301 -4.28 -18.03 10.56
N ALA A 302 -5.49 -18.50 10.27
CA ALA A 302 -6.06 -18.47 8.93
C ALA A 302 -6.58 -17.05 8.63
N PHE A 303 -6.38 -16.57 7.41
CA PHE A 303 -7.01 -15.31 7.00
C PHE A 303 -8.54 -15.42 7.01
N ASP A 304 -9.20 -14.47 7.68
CA ASP A 304 -10.64 -14.22 7.57
C ASP A 304 -10.93 -12.74 7.27
N VAL A 305 -10.54 -12.30 6.07
CA VAL A 305 -10.77 -10.93 5.61
C VAL A 305 -12.25 -10.75 5.27
N ARG A 306 -12.86 -9.69 5.82
CA ARG A 306 -14.25 -9.29 5.54
C ARG A 306 -14.27 -8.03 4.72
N PHE A 307 -15.28 -7.89 3.86
CA PHE A 307 -15.52 -6.70 3.06
C PHE A 307 -16.93 -6.16 3.34
N ASP A 308 -17.16 -4.90 2.98
CA ASP A 308 -18.44 -4.22 3.17
C ASP A 308 -19.50 -4.82 2.25
N GLU A 309 -20.45 -5.57 2.83
CA GLU A 309 -21.56 -6.22 2.12
C GLU A 309 -22.63 -5.23 1.64
N HIS A 310 -22.63 -4.01 2.18
CA HIS A 310 -23.60 -2.96 1.84
C HIS A 310 -23.05 -1.95 0.84
N ALA A 311 -21.76 -2.05 0.48
CA ALA A 311 -21.18 -1.22 -0.57
C ALA A 311 -21.92 -1.45 -1.90
N PRO A 312 -22.20 -0.40 -2.69
CA PRO A 312 -22.83 -0.54 -3.99
C PRO A 312 -21.88 -1.23 -4.97
N LYS A 313 -22.45 -1.77 -6.05
CA LYS A 313 -21.66 -2.25 -7.19
C LYS A 313 -20.96 -1.06 -7.85
N VAL A 314 -19.72 -1.27 -8.31
CA VAL A 314 -18.92 -0.22 -8.95
C VAL A 314 -18.41 -0.63 -10.32
N ALA A 315 -18.66 0.19 -11.33
CA ALA A 315 -18.26 0.00 -12.71
C ALA A 315 -16.94 0.72 -13.03
N LEU A 316 -16.18 0.16 -13.97
CA LEU A 316 -14.93 0.73 -14.45
C LEU A 316 -15.19 1.55 -15.73
N PRO A 317 -14.81 2.85 -15.79
CA PRO A 317 -14.87 3.62 -17.02
C PRO A 317 -13.81 3.14 -18.02
N GLN A 318 -13.99 3.45 -19.31
CA GLN A 318 -12.97 3.16 -20.32
C GLN A 318 -11.64 3.86 -19.96
N GLY A 319 -10.53 3.12 -20.07
CA GLY A 319 -9.19 3.60 -19.70
C GLY A 319 -8.77 3.29 -18.27
N VAL A 320 -9.69 2.82 -17.41
CA VAL A 320 -9.37 2.33 -16.07
C VAL A 320 -9.64 0.83 -16.02
N MET A 321 -8.69 0.07 -15.47
CA MET A 321 -8.76 -1.39 -15.39
C MET A 321 -8.63 -1.90 -13.96
N VAL A 322 -8.97 -3.17 -13.76
CA VAL A 322 -8.86 -3.87 -12.49
C VAL A 322 -8.43 -5.33 -12.73
N PRO A 323 -7.70 -6.00 -11.82
CA PRO A 323 -7.47 -7.44 -11.97
C PRO A 323 -8.80 -8.21 -11.99
N VAL A 324 -8.91 -9.18 -12.90
CA VAL A 324 -10.06 -10.09 -13.00
C VAL A 324 -9.57 -11.52 -12.94
N ASN A 325 -10.17 -12.34 -12.08
CA ASN A 325 -9.70 -13.69 -11.80
C ASN A 325 -10.57 -14.77 -12.41
N SER A 326 -10.11 -16.02 -12.33
CA SER A 326 -10.86 -17.20 -12.79
C SER A 326 -11.43 -18.01 -11.63
N PHE A 327 -11.96 -17.41 -10.57
CA PHE A 327 -12.64 -18.20 -9.54
C PHE A 327 -13.88 -17.55 -8.94
N ASN A 328 -14.14 -16.28 -9.23
CA ASN A 328 -15.33 -15.61 -8.77
C ASN A 328 -15.79 -14.54 -9.78
N THR A 329 -16.01 -14.96 -11.02
CA THR A 329 -16.32 -14.03 -12.11
C THR A 329 -17.50 -14.50 -12.94
N MET A 330 -18.50 -13.64 -13.12
CA MET A 330 -19.64 -13.89 -14.00
C MET A 330 -19.36 -13.31 -15.38
N TYR A 331 -19.50 -14.14 -16.41
CA TYR A 331 -19.45 -13.74 -17.81
C TYR A 331 -20.83 -13.86 -18.43
N HIS A 332 -21.23 -12.83 -19.16
CA HIS A 332 -22.41 -12.84 -20.02
C HIS A 332 -22.02 -13.14 -21.45
N SER A 333 -22.96 -13.70 -22.21
CA SER A 333 -22.75 -14.12 -23.60
C SER A 333 -21.97 -13.12 -24.46
N PRO A 334 -22.24 -11.78 -24.44
CA PRO A 334 -21.48 -10.83 -25.24
C PRO A 334 -19.97 -10.77 -24.97
N ALA A 335 -19.49 -11.32 -23.85
CA ALA A 335 -18.09 -11.35 -23.45
C ALA A 335 -17.48 -12.76 -23.42
N PHE A 336 -18.15 -13.80 -23.94
CA PHE A 336 -17.59 -15.16 -23.88
C PHE A 336 -16.28 -15.34 -24.62
N TRP A 337 -16.00 -14.54 -25.65
CA TRP A 337 -14.70 -14.52 -26.31
C TRP A 337 -13.55 -14.18 -25.36
N ALA A 338 -13.83 -13.48 -24.25
CA ALA A 338 -12.85 -13.11 -23.24
C ALA A 338 -12.50 -14.26 -22.27
N LEU A 339 -13.16 -15.43 -22.34
CA LEU A 339 -12.94 -16.54 -21.40
C LEU A 339 -11.63 -17.32 -21.63
N MET A 340 -10.93 -17.11 -22.74
CA MET A 340 -9.70 -17.83 -23.09
C MET A 340 -8.57 -17.56 -22.10
N LEU A 341 -8.00 -18.63 -21.53
CA LEU A 341 -6.89 -18.55 -20.59
C LEU A 341 -5.56 -18.81 -21.31
N PRO A 342 -4.61 -17.86 -21.33
CA PRO A 342 -3.32 -18.05 -21.97
C PRO A 342 -2.51 -19.15 -21.28
N VAL A 343 -1.69 -19.85 -22.04
CA VAL A 343 -0.96 -21.07 -21.63
C VAL A 343 0.55 -20.89 -21.61
N SER A 344 1.10 -19.86 -22.26
CA SER A 344 2.57 -19.66 -22.27
C SER A 344 3.11 -18.81 -21.12
N VAL A 345 2.21 -18.23 -20.32
CA VAL A 345 2.53 -17.50 -19.09
C VAL A 345 2.36 -18.40 -17.87
N SER A 346 2.86 -17.97 -16.71
CA SER A 346 2.63 -18.72 -15.48
C SER A 346 1.14 -18.94 -15.19
N THR A 347 0.80 -20.06 -14.57
CA THR A 347 -0.59 -20.38 -14.20
C THR A 347 -1.19 -19.30 -13.30
N MET A 348 -0.39 -18.69 -12.42
CA MET A 348 -0.81 -17.58 -11.57
C MET A 348 -0.95 -16.25 -12.32
N ALA A 349 -0.40 -16.11 -13.52
CA ALA A 349 -0.57 -14.91 -14.34
C ALA A 349 -1.72 -15.04 -15.36
N SER A 350 -2.07 -16.26 -15.74
CA SER A 350 -2.98 -16.55 -16.87
C SER A 350 -4.33 -15.84 -16.78
N ASP A 351 -5.03 -15.96 -15.64
CA ASP A 351 -6.35 -15.37 -15.46
C ASP A 351 -6.34 -13.83 -15.38
N VAL A 352 -5.33 -13.25 -14.74
CA VAL A 352 -5.12 -11.80 -14.62
C VAL A 352 -4.82 -11.20 -15.99
N LEU A 353 -3.89 -11.78 -16.75
CA LEU A 353 -3.55 -11.30 -18.10
C LEU A 353 -4.76 -11.42 -19.04
N ARG A 354 -5.49 -12.56 -18.98
CA ARG A 354 -6.79 -12.71 -19.63
C ARG A 354 -7.75 -11.62 -19.23
N GLY A 355 -7.80 -11.27 -17.94
CA GLY A 355 -8.65 -10.23 -17.38
C GLY A 355 -8.41 -8.86 -18.00
N TYR A 356 -7.15 -8.43 -18.09
CA TYR A 356 -6.77 -7.16 -18.71
C TYR A 356 -6.99 -7.16 -20.24
N TRP A 357 -6.58 -8.23 -20.93
CA TRP A 357 -6.83 -8.42 -22.36
C TRP A 357 -8.34 -8.37 -22.69
N GLY A 358 -9.13 -9.11 -21.93
CA GLY A 358 -10.59 -9.13 -22.04
C GLY A 358 -11.21 -7.76 -21.79
N GLN A 359 -10.78 -7.05 -20.75
CA GLN A 359 -11.24 -5.69 -20.45
C GLN A 359 -11.01 -4.72 -21.59
N ARG A 360 -9.80 -4.72 -22.17
CA ARG A 360 -9.49 -3.82 -23.28
C ARG A 360 -10.41 -4.04 -24.47
N LEU A 361 -10.60 -5.30 -24.85
CA LEU A 361 -11.47 -5.68 -25.96
C LEU A 361 -12.96 -5.48 -25.63
N LEU A 362 -13.33 -5.50 -24.36
CA LEU A 362 -14.72 -5.29 -23.92
C LEU A 362 -15.23 -3.89 -24.28
N TRP A 363 -14.32 -2.91 -24.28
CA TRP A 363 -14.63 -1.54 -24.70
C TRP A 363 -15.02 -1.46 -26.18
N GLU A 364 -14.51 -2.35 -27.04
CA GLU A 364 -14.86 -2.40 -28.48
C GLU A 364 -16.32 -2.82 -28.71
N VAL A 365 -16.96 -3.49 -27.74
CA VAL A 365 -18.38 -3.89 -27.78
C VAL A 365 -19.25 -3.03 -26.85
N GLY A 366 -18.68 -1.97 -26.28
CA GLY A 366 -19.37 -1.03 -25.38
C GLY A 366 -19.72 -1.61 -24.01
N GLY A 367 -19.15 -2.76 -23.63
CA GLY A 367 -19.29 -3.34 -22.30
C GLY A 367 -18.25 -2.79 -21.33
N TYR A 368 -18.44 -3.08 -20.05
CA TYR A 368 -17.48 -2.75 -18.99
C TYR A 368 -17.43 -3.86 -17.93
N VAL A 369 -16.32 -3.87 -17.18
CA VAL A 369 -16.22 -4.65 -15.94
C VAL A 369 -16.93 -3.88 -14.83
N ALA A 370 -17.65 -4.61 -13.98
CA ALA A 370 -18.13 -4.11 -12.70
C ALA A 370 -17.68 -5.04 -11.58
N VAL A 371 -17.28 -4.46 -10.45
CA VAL A 371 -16.93 -5.19 -9.23
C VAL A 371 -18.13 -5.20 -8.29
N TYR A 372 -18.39 -6.37 -7.73
CA TYR A 372 -19.53 -6.63 -6.87
C TYR A 372 -19.07 -6.81 -5.42
N PRO A 373 -19.98 -6.56 -4.44
CA PRO A 373 -19.76 -6.90 -3.04
C PRO A 373 -19.42 -8.38 -2.86
N PRO A 374 -19.08 -8.82 -1.64
CA PRO A 374 -18.80 -10.23 -1.36
C PRO A 374 -19.87 -11.17 -1.92
N THR A 375 -19.44 -12.09 -2.78
CA THR A 375 -20.29 -13.09 -3.43
C THR A 375 -19.91 -14.51 -3.03
N VAL A 376 -18.67 -14.73 -2.59
CA VAL A 376 -18.17 -16.02 -2.14
C VAL A 376 -17.37 -15.88 -0.85
N HIS A 377 -17.21 -16.99 -0.14
CA HIS A 377 -16.34 -17.14 1.01
C HIS A 377 -15.31 -18.26 0.73
N ARG A 378 -14.03 -17.92 0.82
CA ARG A 378 -12.91 -18.87 0.64
C ARG A 378 -12.17 -19.03 1.95
N TYR A 379 -12.04 -20.25 2.46
CA TYR A 379 -11.29 -20.48 3.69
C TYR A 379 -9.78 -20.64 3.41
N ASP A 380 -8.93 -20.02 4.21
CA ASP A 380 -7.48 -20.20 4.15
C ASP A 380 -7.07 -21.57 4.73
N ARG A 381 -7.10 -22.61 3.88
CA ARG A 381 -6.76 -24.00 4.22
C ARG A 381 -5.52 -24.53 3.48
N ILE A 382 -4.83 -23.68 2.71
CA ILE A 382 -3.79 -24.08 1.75
C ILE A 382 -2.53 -23.26 1.99
N GLU A 383 -1.37 -23.85 1.71
CA GLU A 383 -0.08 -23.17 1.64
C GLU A 383 -0.04 -22.27 0.40
N ALA A 384 0.26 -20.98 0.57
CA ALA A 384 0.29 -20.04 -0.56
C ALA A 384 1.28 -20.45 -1.65
N TYR A 385 1.00 -19.97 -2.85
CA TYR A 385 1.86 -20.19 -3.99
C TYR A 385 3.20 -19.45 -3.83
N PRO A 386 4.33 -20.03 -4.25
CA PRO A 386 5.61 -19.38 -4.18
C PRO A 386 5.64 -18.10 -5.04
N PHE A 387 6.32 -17.06 -4.55
CA PHE A 387 6.54 -15.81 -5.32
C PHE A 387 7.11 -16.05 -6.72
N SER A 388 7.92 -17.11 -6.89
CA SER A 388 8.48 -17.48 -8.19
C SER A 388 7.44 -17.84 -9.25
N GLU A 389 6.25 -18.31 -8.85
CA GLU A 389 5.15 -18.61 -9.78
C GLU A 389 4.39 -17.36 -10.24
N GLU A 390 4.59 -16.20 -9.60
CA GLU A 390 3.95 -14.92 -9.92
C GLU A 390 4.87 -13.95 -10.66
N LYS A 391 6.06 -14.39 -11.07
CA LYS A 391 7.06 -13.51 -11.70
C LYS A 391 6.51 -12.70 -12.88
N ASP A 392 5.68 -13.31 -13.72
CA ASP A 392 5.11 -12.66 -14.90
C ASP A 392 4.11 -11.55 -14.53
N LEU A 393 3.50 -11.60 -13.33
CA LEU A 393 2.62 -10.55 -12.83
C LEU A 393 3.42 -9.31 -12.43
N HIS A 394 4.36 -9.48 -11.50
CA HIS A 394 5.06 -8.38 -10.83
C HIS A 394 5.99 -7.59 -11.76
N VAL A 395 6.38 -8.17 -12.89
CA VAL A 395 7.28 -7.52 -13.85
C VAL A 395 6.52 -6.83 -14.99
N ASN A 396 5.43 -7.42 -15.48
CA ASN A 396 4.85 -7.00 -16.77
C ASN A 396 3.50 -6.30 -16.69
N VAL A 397 2.76 -6.40 -15.58
CA VAL A 397 1.36 -5.95 -15.55
C VAL A 397 1.22 -4.43 -15.71
N GLY A 398 2.07 -3.62 -15.07
CA GLY A 398 2.05 -2.16 -15.27
C GLY A 398 2.26 -1.80 -16.75
N ARG A 399 3.31 -2.36 -17.38
CA ARG A 399 3.61 -2.20 -18.82
C ARG A 399 2.46 -2.66 -19.71
N LEU A 400 1.80 -3.76 -19.36
CA LEU A 400 0.66 -4.30 -20.09
C LEU A 400 -0.52 -3.34 -20.06
N ILE A 401 -0.87 -2.81 -18.90
CA ILE A 401 -2.00 -1.87 -18.75
C ILE A 401 -1.76 -0.63 -19.61
N ASP A 402 -0.58 -0.03 -19.51
CA ASP A 402 -0.21 1.16 -20.29
C ASP A 402 -0.33 0.89 -21.80
N TYR A 403 0.20 -0.26 -22.25
CA TYR A 403 0.11 -0.68 -23.63
C TYR A 403 -1.35 -0.87 -24.08
N LEU A 404 -2.17 -1.60 -23.30
CA LEU A 404 -3.56 -1.89 -23.65
C LEU A 404 -4.42 -0.62 -23.73
N VAL A 405 -4.24 0.33 -22.81
CA VAL A 405 -4.97 1.62 -22.81
C VAL A 405 -4.66 2.41 -24.09
N LEU A 406 -3.42 2.36 -24.57
CA LEU A 406 -2.97 3.07 -25.77
C LEU A 406 -3.29 2.32 -27.07
N TRP A 407 -3.39 0.99 -27.03
CA TRP A 407 -3.57 0.14 -28.22
C TRP A 407 -4.81 0.54 -29.05
N ARG A 408 -4.66 0.51 -30.38
CA ARG A 408 -5.70 0.79 -31.37
C ARG A 408 -5.54 -0.18 -32.54
N SER A 409 -6.65 -0.54 -33.19
CA SER A 409 -6.63 -1.43 -34.36
C SER A 409 -7.51 -0.93 -35.48
N ASP A 410 -7.04 -1.16 -36.71
CA ASP A 410 -7.70 -0.81 -37.96
C ASP A 410 -8.70 -1.88 -38.45
N LYS A 411 -8.73 -3.07 -37.82
CA LYS A 411 -9.62 -4.16 -38.21
C LYS A 411 -11.10 -3.81 -38.01
N HIS A 412 -11.97 -4.40 -38.83
CA HIS A 412 -13.40 -4.10 -38.87
C HIS A 412 -14.28 -5.14 -38.17
N ARG A 413 -13.78 -6.35 -37.90
CA ARG A 413 -14.50 -7.38 -37.14
C ARG A 413 -13.90 -7.53 -35.75
N LEU A 414 -14.73 -7.87 -34.76
CA LEU A 414 -14.25 -8.08 -33.40
C LEU A 414 -13.21 -9.20 -33.34
N PHE A 415 -13.45 -10.33 -33.99
CA PHE A 415 -12.52 -11.47 -33.93
C PHE A 415 -11.19 -11.17 -34.60
N GLU A 416 -11.18 -10.31 -35.63
CA GLU A 416 -9.95 -9.81 -36.22
C GLU A 416 -9.20 -8.90 -35.23
N LYS A 417 -9.89 -7.96 -34.55
CA LYS A 417 -9.30 -7.13 -33.49
C LYS A 417 -8.73 -7.94 -32.33
N ILE A 418 -9.43 -9.00 -31.93
CA ILE A 418 -8.98 -9.89 -30.85
C ILE A 418 -7.67 -10.58 -31.27
N LEU A 419 -7.62 -11.14 -32.47
CA LEU A 419 -6.42 -11.81 -32.99
C LEU A 419 -5.26 -10.82 -33.18
N ASP A 420 -5.55 -9.61 -33.64
CA ASP A 420 -4.61 -8.51 -33.85
C ASP A 420 -3.96 -8.09 -32.53
N LEU A 421 -4.77 -7.79 -31.51
CA LEU A 421 -4.26 -7.49 -30.17
C LEU A 421 -3.43 -8.65 -29.62
N SER A 422 -3.89 -9.88 -29.78
CA SER A 422 -3.15 -11.03 -29.28
C SER A 422 -1.81 -11.22 -29.98
N PHE A 423 -1.73 -10.93 -31.27
CA PHE A 423 -0.50 -10.95 -32.04
C PHE A 423 0.47 -9.86 -31.57
N GLU A 424 0.02 -8.61 -31.48
CA GLU A 424 0.88 -7.51 -31.02
C GLU A 424 1.33 -7.71 -29.57
N MET A 425 0.47 -8.26 -28.70
CA MET A 425 0.88 -8.63 -27.34
C MET A 425 2.02 -9.65 -27.30
N ALA A 426 2.10 -10.53 -28.31
CA ALA A 426 3.19 -11.47 -28.43
C ALA A 426 4.47 -10.82 -28.97
N GLU A 427 4.35 -9.89 -29.92
CA GLU A 427 5.50 -9.08 -30.39
C GLU A 427 6.09 -8.22 -29.27
N GLU A 428 5.24 -7.68 -28.41
CA GLU A 428 5.63 -6.93 -27.21
C GLU A 428 6.10 -7.82 -26.05
N GLY A 429 6.08 -9.14 -26.21
CA GLY A 429 6.59 -10.10 -25.23
C GLY A 429 5.77 -10.22 -23.94
N PHE A 430 4.46 -9.92 -23.98
CA PHE A 430 3.55 -10.20 -22.86
C PHE A 430 3.19 -11.69 -22.77
N TRP A 431 3.18 -12.37 -23.92
CA TRP A 431 3.05 -13.82 -24.05
C TRP A 431 3.72 -14.28 -25.35
N THR A 432 3.68 -15.58 -25.67
CA THR A 432 4.40 -16.13 -26.83
C THR A 432 3.50 -16.42 -28.03
N GLU A 433 4.10 -16.82 -29.17
CA GLU A 433 3.38 -17.30 -30.36
C GLU A 433 2.36 -18.41 -30.03
N GLN A 434 2.61 -19.23 -29.00
CA GLN A 434 1.68 -20.28 -28.58
C GLN A 434 0.31 -19.71 -28.21
N ASP A 435 0.27 -18.55 -27.53
CA ASP A 435 -0.99 -17.89 -27.15
C ASP A 435 -1.69 -17.22 -28.33
N VAL A 436 -0.94 -16.80 -29.35
CA VAL A 436 -1.52 -16.32 -30.61
C VAL A 436 -2.20 -17.47 -31.36
N LYS A 437 -1.56 -18.63 -31.45
CA LYS A 437 -2.12 -19.86 -32.06
C LYS A 437 -3.33 -20.36 -31.27
N LEU A 438 -3.25 -20.35 -29.94
CA LEU A 438 -4.38 -20.67 -29.06
C LEU A 438 -5.54 -19.68 -29.26
N THR A 439 -5.27 -18.37 -29.35
CA THR A 439 -6.29 -17.35 -29.63
C THR A 439 -7.00 -17.65 -30.96
N ALA A 440 -6.24 -17.95 -32.02
CA ALA A 440 -6.82 -18.31 -33.31
C ALA A 440 -7.68 -19.59 -33.23
N ALA A 441 -7.24 -20.61 -32.50
CA ALA A 441 -8.00 -21.84 -32.27
C ALA A 441 -9.28 -21.58 -31.46
N TRP A 442 -9.20 -20.78 -30.41
CA TRP A 442 -10.30 -20.37 -29.56
C TRP A 442 -11.41 -19.65 -30.34
N LEU A 443 -11.04 -18.64 -31.14
CA LEU A 443 -12.00 -17.90 -31.97
C LEU A 443 -12.64 -18.78 -33.05
N GLN A 444 -11.89 -19.71 -33.63
CA GLN A 444 -12.43 -20.69 -34.56
C GLN A 444 -13.42 -21.65 -33.88
N ASP A 445 -13.07 -22.15 -32.69
CA ASP A 445 -13.95 -23.03 -31.93
C ASP A 445 -15.22 -22.33 -31.50
N LEU A 446 -15.16 -21.05 -31.09
CA LEU A 446 -16.36 -20.25 -30.81
C LEU A 446 -17.31 -20.19 -32.00
N LEU A 447 -16.81 -19.88 -33.21
CA LEU A 447 -17.64 -19.90 -34.42
C LEU A 447 -18.17 -21.30 -34.72
N ALA A 448 -17.32 -22.33 -34.54
CA ALA A 448 -17.69 -23.71 -34.80
C ALA A 448 -18.80 -24.22 -33.87
N VAL A 449 -18.85 -23.79 -32.61
CA VAL A 449 -19.93 -24.12 -31.65
C VAL A 449 -21.14 -23.20 -31.77
N GLY A 450 -21.16 -22.29 -32.74
CA GLY A 450 -22.30 -21.42 -33.04
C GLY A 450 -22.36 -20.12 -32.25
N TYR A 451 -21.27 -19.71 -31.59
CA TYR A 451 -21.20 -18.41 -30.93
C TYR A 451 -21.23 -17.27 -31.96
N GLN A 452 -22.07 -16.27 -31.71
CA GLN A 452 -22.19 -15.10 -32.58
C GLN A 452 -21.35 -13.94 -32.03
N GLN A 453 -20.42 -13.44 -32.84
CA GLN A 453 -19.63 -12.27 -32.46
C GLN A 453 -20.54 -11.03 -32.23
N PRO A 454 -20.37 -10.30 -31.11
CA PRO A 454 -21.09 -9.06 -30.87
C PRO A 454 -20.77 -7.97 -31.91
N ARG A 455 -21.67 -6.98 -32.00
CA ARG A 455 -21.45 -5.79 -32.83
C ARG A 455 -20.45 -4.86 -32.16
N LEU A 456 -19.52 -4.32 -32.96
CA LEU A 456 -18.62 -3.27 -32.51
C LEU A 456 -19.40 -1.98 -32.22
N MET A 457 -19.00 -1.29 -31.15
CA MET A 457 -19.50 0.01 -30.73
C MET A 457 -18.40 1.07 -30.91
N SER A 458 -18.75 2.36 -30.85
CA SER A 458 -17.74 3.41 -30.94
C SER A 458 -16.91 3.49 -29.66
N LEU A 459 -15.58 3.40 -29.78
CA LEU A 459 -14.65 3.58 -28.67
C LEU A 459 -14.64 5.04 -28.19
N GLU A 460 -14.70 5.25 -26.87
CA GLU A 460 -14.79 6.59 -26.27
C GLU A 460 -13.42 7.14 -25.83
N LEU A 461 -12.39 6.28 -25.72
CA LEU A 461 -11.02 6.66 -25.32
C LEU A 461 -10.36 7.76 -26.17
N GLY A 462 -10.79 7.97 -27.41
CA GLY A 462 -10.26 9.00 -28.31
C GLY A 462 -11.15 10.24 -28.47
N ARG A 463 -12.30 10.30 -27.76
CA ARG A 463 -13.23 11.42 -27.83
C ARG A 463 -13.04 12.35 -26.64
N PRO A 464 -13.32 13.66 -26.77
CA PRO A 464 -13.38 14.55 -25.62
C PRO A 464 -14.40 13.98 -24.62
N ARG A 465 -13.94 13.61 -23.42
CA ARG A 465 -14.83 13.11 -22.37
C ARG A 465 -15.71 14.26 -21.87
N PRO A 466 -16.99 14.02 -21.55
CA PRO A 466 -17.81 15.04 -20.91
C PRO A 466 -17.16 15.46 -19.58
N ASN A 467 -17.07 16.78 -19.36
CA ASN A 467 -16.60 17.33 -18.09
C ASN A 467 -17.56 16.90 -16.98
N ILE A 468 -17.02 16.38 -15.88
CA ILE A 468 -17.81 15.97 -14.72
C ILE A 468 -18.22 17.22 -13.95
N GLY A 469 -19.49 17.62 -14.07
CA GLY A 469 -20.03 18.75 -13.31
C GLY A 469 -20.26 18.39 -11.84
N HIS A 470 -20.48 19.40 -10.99
CA HIS A 470 -20.79 19.17 -9.57
C HIS A 470 -22.04 18.29 -9.36
N GLY A 471 -23.03 18.34 -10.27
CA GLY A 471 -24.25 17.53 -10.18
C GLY A 471 -24.06 16.03 -10.51
N ASP A 472 -22.97 15.68 -11.20
CA ASP A 472 -22.68 14.30 -11.61
C ASP A 472 -21.88 13.53 -10.54
N ARG A 473 -21.33 14.25 -9.55
CA ARG A 473 -20.52 13.70 -8.46
C ARG A 473 -21.41 13.05 -7.40
N LYS A 474 -21.07 11.82 -7.01
CA LYS A 474 -21.69 11.08 -5.92
C LYS A 474 -20.66 10.70 -4.89
N GLU A 475 -20.89 11.11 -3.65
CA GLU A 475 -20.06 10.72 -2.53
C GLU A 475 -20.50 9.34 -2.03
N PHE A 476 -19.53 8.46 -1.81
CA PHE A 476 -19.73 7.21 -1.11
C PHE A 476 -18.49 6.91 -0.30
N VAL A 477 -18.67 6.72 1.01
CA VAL A 477 -17.59 6.36 1.92
C VAL A 477 -17.89 4.95 2.42
N PRO A 478 -17.05 3.96 2.08
CA PRO A 478 -17.28 2.58 2.50
C PRO A 478 -17.11 2.42 4.01
N GLN A 479 -17.76 1.41 4.57
CA GLN A 479 -17.56 1.04 5.97
C GLN A 479 -16.08 0.75 6.20
N LYS A 480 -15.47 1.40 7.20
CA LYS A 480 -14.08 1.14 7.55
C LYS A 480 -13.99 -0.20 8.27
N LEU A 481 -13.34 -1.16 7.64
CA LEU A 481 -13.04 -2.46 8.23
C LEU A 481 -11.59 -2.50 8.76
N ALA A 482 -11.30 -3.46 9.63
CA ALA A 482 -9.97 -3.63 10.20
C ALA A 482 -8.95 -3.84 9.07
N SER A 483 -7.88 -3.05 9.08
CA SER A 483 -6.84 -3.13 8.08
C SER A 483 -5.84 -4.20 8.47
N MET A 484 -5.44 -5.01 7.51
CA MET A 484 -4.42 -6.03 7.66
C MET A 484 -3.03 -5.38 7.51
N HIS A 485 -2.29 -5.25 8.61
CA HIS A 485 -0.91 -4.74 8.63
C HIS A 485 0.12 -5.85 8.86
N LEU A 486 1.41 -5.51 8.71
CA LEU A 486 2.53 -6.44 8.80
C LEU A 486 2.68 -6.86 10.27
N GLY A 487 2.19 -8.05 10.63
CA GLY A 487 2.41 -8.64 11.96
C GLY A 487 1.83 -7.84 13.13
N VAL A 488 0.83 -6.99 12.90
CA VAL A 488 0.13 -6.22 13.95
C VAL A 488 -1.36 -6.50 13.84
N GLU A 489 -1.93 -7.15 14.86
CA GLU A 489 -3.38 -7.26 15.03
C GLU A 489 -3.95 -5.87 15.36
N GLU A 490 -4.86 -5.38 14.53
CA GLU A 490 -5.51 -4.09 14.76
C GLU A 490 -6.66 -4.21 15.76
N THR A 491 -6.48 -3.72 16.97
CA THR A 491 -7.59 -3.20 17.78
C THR A 491 -7.99 -1.83 17.22
N GLY A 492 -9.19 -1.73 16.64
CA GLY A 492 -9.65 -0.65 15.75
C GLY A 492 -9.58 0.81 16.25
N THR A 493 -9.26 1.08 17.52
CA THR A 493 -9.04 2.42 18.08
C THR A 493 -7.67 3.02 17.69
N VAL A 494 -6.69 2.17 17.43
CA VAL A 494 -5.26 2.52 17.34
C VAL A 494 -4.92 3.36 16.09
N ASN A 495 -5.73 3.35 15.03
CA ASN A 495 -5.38 3.98 13.74
C ASN A 495 -5.55 5.50 13.66
N TYR A 496 -6.58 6.10 14.28
CA TYR A 496 -6.71 7.58 14.30
C TYR A 496 -5.62 8.20 15.16
N GLU A 497 -5.41 7.56 16.29
CA GLU A 497 -4.40 7.85 17.30
C GLU A 497 -2.97 7.76 16.74
N ILE A 498 -2.60 6.66 16.08
CA ILE A 498 -1.28 6.53 15.44
C ILE A 498 -1.12 7.50 14.27
N ALA A 499 -2.16 7.72 13.45
CA ALA A 499 -2.08 8.70 12.37
C ALA A 499 -1.84 10.12 12.90
N ASN A 500 -2.49 10.50 14.00
CA ASN A 500 -2.24 11.76 14.69
C ASN A 500 -0.81 11.82 15.25
N LEU A 501 -0.32 10.74 15.87
CA LEU A 501 1.05 10.65 16.36
C LEU A 501 2.08 10.85 15.25
N ILE A 502 1.88 10.19 14.10
CA ILE A 502 2.72 10.37 12.90
C ILE A 502 2.66 11.82 12.42
N ARG A 503 1.47 12.42 12.38
CA ARG A 503 1.28 13.83 11.98
C ARG A 503 2.04 14.77 12.92
N TRP A 504 1.89 14.64 14.24
CA TRP A 504 2.59 15.46 15.21
C TRP A 504 4.10 15.28 15.12
N ARG A 505 4.60 14.04 14.99
CA ARG A 505 6.04 13.78 14.78
C ARG A 505 6.56 14.40 13.48
N LYS A 506 5.79 14.36 12.40
CA LYS A 506 6.16 15.02 11.15
C LYS A 506 6.21 16.54 11.30
N THR A 507 5.31 17.11 12.09
CA THR A 507 5.19 18.57 12.28
C THR A 507 6.21 19.15 13.27
N PHE A 508 6.55 18.42 14.33
CA PHE A 508 7.39 18.91 15.44
C PHE A 508 8.68 18.11 15.66
N GLY A 509 8.89 17.02 14.93
CA GLY A 509 10.06 16.17 15.11
C GLY A 509 11.40 16.87 14.84
N ASN A 510 11.41 17.96 14.05
CA ASN A 510 12.59 18.80 13.81
C ASN A 510 12.63 20.08 14.68
N VAL A 511 11.71 20.23 15.61
CA VAL A 511 11.73 21.30 16.63
C VAL A 511 12.43 20.75 17.88
N VAL A 512 13.31 21.54 18.48
CA VAL A 512 13.97 21.17 19.75
C VAL A 512 13.14 21.72 20.90
N LEU A 513 12.66 20.84 21.78
CA LEU A 513 12.01 21.24 23.02
C LEU A 513 13.06 21.45 24.11
N ILE A 514 13.08 22.63 24.72
CA ILE A 514 13.93 22.99 25.85
C ILE A 514 13.04 23.14 27.07
N MET A 515 13.13 22.22 28.01
CA MET A 515 12.34 22.24 29.23
C MET A 515 13.19 22.69 30.42
N HIS A 516 12.71 23.67 31.19
CA HIS A 516 13.35 24.07 32.45
C HIS A 516 12.59 23.50 33.64
N CYS A 517 13.27 22.70 34.45
CA CYS A 517 12.73 22.04 35.64
C CYS A 517 13.21 22.75 36.91
N ASN A 518 12.26 23.27 37.69
CA ASN A 518 12.50 23.82 39.03
C ASN A 518 12.29 22.76 40.13
N GLY A 519 11.50 21.71 39.84
CA GLY A 519 11.24 20.60 40.76
C GLY A 519 12.37 19.57 40.87
N PRO A 520 12.17 18.49 41.68
CA PRO A 520 13.15 17.43 41.86
C PRO A 520 13.34 16.60 40.57
N VAL A 521 14.39 16.91 39.82
CA VAL A 521 14.71 16.28 38.53
C VAL A 521 14.98 14.78 38.64
N GLU A 522 15.41 14.29 39.82
CA GLU A 522 15.68 12.87 40.05
C GLU A 522 14.42 12.00 39.91
N ARG A 523 13.24 12.63 40.01
CA ARG A 523 11.95 11.96 39.87
C ARG A 523 11.30 12.30 38.53
N THR A 524 11.34 13.56 38.10
CA THR A 524 10.48 14.03 37.00
C THR A 524 11.14 14.11 35.63
N ALA A 525 12.47 14.14 35.53
CA ALA A 525 13.14 14.39 34.25
C ALA A 525 12.89 13.28 33.21
N LEU A 526 12.82 12.01 33.63
CA LEU A 526 12.52 10.90 32.73
C LEU A 526 11.07 10.95 32.24
N GLU A 527 10.13 11.28 33.13
CA GLU A 527 8.70 11.36 32.85
C GLU A 527 8.41 12.47 31.82
N TRP A 528 9.04 13.64 31.96
CA TRP A 528 8.94 14.71 30.97
C TRP A 528 9.51 14.33 29.61
N ARG A 529 10.64 13.59 29.57
CA ARG A 529 11.18 13.05 28.32
C ARG A 529 10.28 11.99 27.71
N LEU A 530 9.64 11.14 28.52
CA LEU A 530 8.69 10.14 28.05
C LEU A 530 7.45 10.79 27.44
N LEU A 531 6.92 11.86 28.05
CA LEU A 531 5.77 12.58 27.51
C LEU A 531 6.11 13.27 26.18
N TYR A 532 7.08 14.19 26.19
CA TYR A 532 7.32 15.04 25.04
C TYR A 532 8.24 14.41 23.98
N GLY A 533 9.08 13.45 24.35
CA GLY A 533 9.96 12.70 23.43
C GLY A 533 9.18 11.81 22.46
N ARG A 534 7.88 11.60 22.71
CA ARG A 534 6.97 10.99 21.72
C ARG A 534 6.76 11.87 20.51
N ILE A 535 6.89 13.19 20.64
CA ILE A 535 6.56 14.16 19.59
C ILE A 535 7.82 14.85 19.08
N PHE A 536 8.62 15.38 20.00
CA PHE A 536 9.87 16.07 19.71
C PHE A 536 11.02 15.07 19.69
N ARG A 537 11.79 15.02 18.61
CA ARG A 537 12.93 14.10 18.50
C ARG A 537 14.04 14.45 19.51
N SER A 538 14.15 15.73 19.85
CA SER A 538 15.14 16.28 20.76
C SER A 538 14.45 17.03 21.90
N VAL A 539 14.63 16.54 23.12
CA VAL A 539 14.16 17.18 24.36
C VAL A 539 15.36 17.45 25.26
N VAL A 540 15.71 18.72 25.44
CA VAL A 540 16.78 19.20 26.31
C VAL A 540 16.16 19.61 27.65
N ILE A 541 16.70 19.13 28.76
CA ILE A 541 16.22 19.49 30.10
C ILE A 541 17.29 20.31 30.82
N LEU A 542 16.90 21.47 31.32
CA LEU A 542 17.69 22.37 32.16
C LEU A 542 17.20 22.30 33.60
N SER A 543 18.11 22.38 34.57
CA SER A 543 17.75 22.59 35.97
C SER A 543 18.86 23.32 36.74
N GLU A 544 18.61 23.70 37.99
CA GLU A 544 19.62 24.39 38.82
C GLU A 544 20.88 23.55 39.06
N LYS A 545 20.78 22.21 39.01
CA LYS A 545 21.92 21.32 39.22
C LYS A 545 22.11 20.41 38.01
N LYS A 546 23.35 20.30 37.55
CA LYS A 546 23.70 19.34 36.51
C LYS A 546 23.55 17.91 37.03
N ASP A 547 22.89 17.05 36.24
CA ASP A 547 22.83 15.61 36.48
C ASP A 547 23.24 14.88 35.19
N VAL A 548 24.39 14.19 35.23
CA VAL A 548 24.95 13.51 34.06
C VAL A 548 24.20 12.21 33.75
N ASP A 549 23.76 11.49 34.78
CA ASP A 549 23.09 10.19 34.63
C ASP A 549 21.70 10.38 34.01
N LEU A 550 21.03 11.49 34.36
CA LEU A 550 19.75 11.87 33.80
C LEU A 550 19.87 12.81 32.59
N VAL A 551 21.06 13.09 32.07
CA VAL A 551 21.29 13.97 30.89
C VAL A 551 20.64 15.36 31.05
N VAL A 552 20.71 15.93 32.25
CA VAL A 552 20.18 17.26 32.59
C VAL A 552 21.32 18.28 32.61
N GLU A 553 21.17 19.37 31.85
CA GLU A 553 22.14 20.46 31.84
C GLU A 553 21.83 21.49 32.93
N GLU A 554 22.87 22.21 33.36
CA GLU A 554 22.73 23.30 34.33
C GLU A 554 22.18 24.55 33.64
N GLY A 555 21.15 25.15 34.24
CA GLY A 555 20.55 26.40 33.79
C GLY A 555 19.76 27.07 34.90
N HIS A 556 20.10 28.30 35.24
CA HIS A 556 19.34 29.10 36.21
C HIS A 556 18.16 29.78 35.52
N LEU A 557 16.94 29.61 36.06
CA LEU A 557 15.72 30.14 35.45
C LEU A 557 15.75 31.67 35.32
N ASP A 558 16.30 32.37 36.32
CA ASP A 558 16.41 33.83 36.32
C ASP A 558 17.19 34.37 35.11
N TYR A 559 18.04 33.54 34.50
CA TYR A 559 18.88 33.88 33.36
C TYR A 559 18.87 32.80 32.26
N ALA A 560 17.78 32.04 32.10
CA ALA A 560 17.80 30.86 31.22
C ALA A 560 18.13 31.22 29.76
N TYR A 561 17.78 32.44 29.33
CA TYR A 561 18.13 32.99 28.01
C TYR A 561 19.63 32.98 27.71
N ARG A 562 20.50 33.00 28.72
CA ARG A 562 21.97 32.92 28.55
C ARG A 562 22.47 31.52 28.15
N TYR A 563 21.68 30.49 28.44
CA TYR A 563 22.01 29.10 28.15
C TYR A 563 21.51 28.66 26.77
N LEU A 564 20.51 29.37 26.21
CA LEU A 564 19.90 29.04 24.92
C LEU A 564 20.88 29.10 23.73
N PRO A 565 21.80 30.08 23.59
CA PRO A 565 22.74 30.13 22.47
C PRO A 565 23.57 28.84 22.28
N LYS A 566 24.05 28.25 23.38
CA LYS A 566 24.80 27.00 23.34
C LYS A 566 23.95 25.85 22.80
N ILE A 567 22.67 25.80 23.17
CA ILE A 567 21.72 24.80 22.68
C ILE A 567 21.42 25.05 21.19
N PHE A 568 21.26 26.30 20.80
CA PHE A 568 21.01 26.68 19.40
C PHE A 568 22.14 26.21 18.47
N ASP A 569 23.39 26.41 18.88
CA ASP A 569 24.57 25.95 18.14
C ASP A 569 24.64 24.42 18.05
N GLN A 570 24.28 23.72 19.13
CA GLN A 570 24.27 22.24 19.16
C GLN A 570 23.26 21.64 18.18
N PHE A 571 22.16 22.33 17.91
CA PHE A 571 21.07 21.87 17.04
C PHE A 571 20.86 22.79 15.83
N SER A 572 21.93 23.14 15.12
CA SER A 572 21.90 24.06 13.97
C SER A 572 21.00 23.62 12.79
N SER A 573 20.61 22.34 12.72
CA SER A 573 19.69 21.80 11.70
C SER A 573 18.20 21.81 12.12
N ALA A 574 17.89 22.28 13.33
CA ALA A 574 16.53 22.39 13.82
C ALA A 574 15.71 23.43 13.04
N GLU A 575 14.40 23.24 12.99
CA GLU A 575 13.46 24.22 12.40
C GLU A 575 13.17 25.39 13.35
N GLY A 576 13.34 25.16 14.64
CA GLY A 576 13.24 26.16 15.70
C GLY A 576 13.29 25.52 17.08
N PHE A 577 13.12 26.36 18.10
CA PHE A 577 13.32 26.02 19.51
C PHE A 577 12.11 26.41 20.34
N LEU A 578 11.50 25.45 21.02
CA LEU A 578 10.37 25.67 21.92
C LEU A 578 10.84 25.58 23.37
N PHE A 579 10.73 26.66 24.12
CA PHE A 579 11.04 26.70 25.55
C PHE A 579 9.76 26.48 26.36
N VAL A 580 9.81 25.64 27.41
CA VAL A 580 8.69 25.37 28.33
C VAL A 580 9.20 25.19 29.77
N GLN A 581 8.52 25.76 30.76
CA GLN A 581 8.78 25.48 32.18
C GLN A 581 7.99 24.26 32.69
N ASP A 582 8.53 23.52 33.65
CA ASP A 582 7.92 22.31 34.25
C ASP A 582 6.57 22.55 34.96
N ASN A 583 6.25 23.80 35.26
CA ASN A 583 4.96 24.22 35.81
C ASN A 583 3.91 24.56 34.72
N THR A 584 4.20 24.26 33.45
CA THR A 584 3.37 24.61 32.30
C THR A 584 3.18 23.41 31.39
N ILE A 585 1.93 23.03 31.15
CA ILE A 585 1.60 21.88 30.30
C ILE A 585 1.37 22.35 28.88
N LEU A 586 2.06 21.72 27.93
CA LEU A 586 1.95 22.00 26.50
C LEU A 586 1.08 20.93 25.82
N ASN A 587 -0.07 21.35 25.31
CA ASN A 587 -0.96 20.50 24.54
C ASN A 587 -0.58 20.57 23.06
N TYR A 588 0.46 19.83 22.67
CA TYR A 588 1.07 19.89 21.33
C TYR A 588 0.08 19.69 20.17
N TRP A 589 -1.03 18.96 20.39
CA TRP A 589 -2.05 18.74 19.38
C TRP A 589 -2.77 20.01 18.94
N ASN A 590 -2.83 21.04 19.78
CA ASN A 590 -3.43 22.34 19.46
C ASN A 590 -2.48 23.29 18.71
N LEU A 591 -1.21 22.89 18.53
CA LEU A 591 -0.19 23.71 17.87
C LEU A 591 -0.03 23.39 16.37
N LEU A 592 -0.80 22.43 15.84
CA LEU A 592 -0.66 21.94 14.46
C LEU A 592 -0.82 23.03 13.38
N GLN A 593 -1.58 24.09 13.69
CA GLN A 593 -1.83 25.21 12.78
C GLN A 593 -0.87 26.38 12.99
N ALA A 594 0.06 26.28 13.95
CA ALA A 594 0.99 27.35 14.27
C ALA A 594 1.98 27.59 13.13
N ASP A 595 2.21 28.86 12.81
CA ASP A 595 3.21 29.27 11.82
C ASP A 595 4.60 29.21 12.46
N LYS A 596 5.33 28.12 12.17
CA LYS A 596 6.72 27.88 12.65
C LYS A 596 7.75 28.89 12.11
N THR A 597 7.35 29.81 11.24
CA THR A 597 8.21 30.91 10.79
C THR A 597 8.10 32.14 11.69
N LYS A 598 7.15 32.18 12.63
CA LYS A 598 6.89 33.32 13.52
C LYS A 598 7.26 33.00 14.96
N LEU A 599 7.43 34.05 15.78
CA LEU A 599 7.58 33.92 17.22
C LEU A 599 6.24 33.50 17.83
N TRP A 600 6.26 32.52 18.75
CA TRP A 600 5.08 32.17 19.55
C TRP A 600 5.33 32.61 20.98
N ILE A 601 4.55 33.58 21.46
CA ILE A 601 4.74 34.18 22.78
C ILE A 601 3.38 34.47 23.43
N THR A 602 3.38 34.76 24.72
CA THR A 602 2.14 34.97 25.51
C THR A 602 1.70 36.45 25.55
N ASN A 603 1.99 37.25 24.52
CA ASN A 603 1.79 38.69 24.54
C ASN A 603 0.33 39.15 24.66
N LYS A 604 -0.64 38.31 24.26
CA LYS A 604 -2.08 38.60 24.48
C LYS A 604 -2.69 37.83 25.65
N VAL A 605 -1.90 37.07 26.39
CA VAL A 605 -2.36 36.34 27.58
C VAL A 605 -2.32 37.31 28.78
N SER A 606 -3.51 37.70 29.25
CA SER A 606 -3.66 38.56 30.42
C SER A 606 -2.94 37.97 31.63
N GLU A 607 -2.28 38.82 32.43
CA GLU A 607 -1.47 38.46 33.61
C GLU A 607 -0.11 37.79 33.33
N SER A 608 0.10 37.19 32.16
CA SER A 608 1.42 36.66 31.73
C SER A 608 2.29 37.77 31.13
N TRP A 609 1.68 38.60 30.28
CA TRP A 609 2.34 39.77 29.68
C TRP A 609 1.71 41.05 30.22
N SER A 610 2.52 41.91 30.82
CA SER A 610 2.07 43.18 31.41
C SER A 610 3.08 44.30 31.20
N SER A 611 2.58 45.53 31.10
CA SER A 611 3.41 46.73 31.11
C SER A 611 3.29 47.39 32.48
N VAL A 612 4.43 47.59 33.15
CA VAL A 612 4.49 48.21 34.48
C VAL A 612 5.19 49.56 34.39
N ILE A 613 4.57 50.58 34.98
CA ILE A 613 5.13 51.93 35.07
C ILE A 613 6.14 51.94 36.21
N THR A 614 7.38 52.35 35.92
CA THR A 614 8.43 52.49 36.94
C THR A 614 8.30 53.81 37.69
N ASN A 615 8.41 53.77 39.02
CA ASN A 615 8.17 54.93 39.90
C ASN A 615 9.38 55.87 40.05
N GLY A 616 10.51 55.59 39.38
CA GLY A 616 11.71 56.44 39.40
C GLY A 616 12.58 56.33 40.65
N ASP A 617 12.21 55.50 41.63
CA ASP A 617 13.04 55.19 42.81
C ASP A 617 14.12 54.15 42.47
N SER A 618 15.40 54.48 42.72
CA SER A 618 16.56 53.66 42.31
C SER A 618 16.77 52.38 43.12
N SER A 619 16.02 52.19 44.22
CA SER A 619 16.05 50.99 45.06
C SER A 619 15.02 49.94 44.68
N ASP A 620 14.07 50.27 43.81
CA ASP A 620 13.05 49.33 43.33
C ASP A 620 13.64 48.41 42.25
N TRP A 621 13.43 47.09 42.38
CA TRP A 621 13.96 46.08 41.46
C TRP A 621 13.52 46.35 40.02
N LEU A 622 12.27 46.78 39.83
CA LEU A 622 11.72 47.12 38.51
C LEU A 622 12.45 48.33 37.88
N SER A 623 12.76 49.36 38.67
CA SER A 623 13.51 50.52 38.19
C SER A 623 14.95 50.15 37.79
N GLN A 624 15.58 49.22 38.51
CA GLN A 624 16.92 48.72 38.18
C GLN A 624 16.91 47.92 36.86
N GLN A 625 15.93 47.03 36.69
CA GLN A 625 15.75 46.27 35.46
C GLN A 625 15.48 47.20 34.26
N ALA A 626 14.62 48.21 34.42
CA ALA A 626 14.33 49.19 33.38
C ALA A 626 15.57 50.01 32.97
N SER A 627 16.40 50.44 33.93
CA SER A 627 17.66 51.15 33.63
C SER A 627 18.63 50.28 32.84
N MET A 628 18.73 48.99 33.17
CA MET A 628 19.57 48.04 32.41
C MET A 628 19.04 47.80 31.00
N VAL A 629 17.72 47.65 30.83
CA VAL A 629 17.08 47.53 29.50
C VAL A 629 17.39 48.75 28.64
N GLN A 630 17.20 49.96 29.16
CA GLN A 630 17.47 51.20 28.42
C GLN A 630 18.93 51.31 27.99
N LYS A 631 19.86 50.89 28.87
CA LYS A 631 21.28 50.80 28.52
C LYS A 631 21.51 49.86 27.34
N ILE A 632 20.92 48.66 27.36
CA ILE A 632 21.05 47.69 26.26
C ILE A 632 20.42 48.21 24.96
N VAL A 633 19.19 48.72 25.02
CA VAL A 633 18.48 49.27 23.86
C VAL A 633 19.29 50.38 23.19
N SER A 634 19.96 51.25 23.96
CA SER A 634 20.82 52.30 23.39
C SER A 634 22.03 51.77 22.62
N THR A 635 22.47 50.55 22.92
CA THR A 635 23.61 49.87 22.30
C THR A 635 23.23 48.90 21.18
N MET A 636 21.94 48.62 20.98
CA MET A 636 21.48 47.72 19.93
C MET A 636 21.71 48.31 18.52
N PRO A 637 21.95 47.48 17.50
CA PRO A 637 21.83 47.88 16.10
C PRO A 637 20.54 48.64 15.77
N ALA A 638 20.60 49.55 14.78
CA ALA A 638 19.49 50.45 14.45
C ALA A 638 18.16 49.73 14.13
N HIS A 639 18.21 48.56 13.51
CA HIS A 639 17.01 47.80 13.16
C HIS A 639 16.27 47.27 14.40
N PHE A 640 16.98 46.73 15.40
CA PHE A 640 16.37 46.31 16.68
C PHE A 640 15.84 47.49 17.49
N GLN A 641 16.50 48.65 17.44
CA GLN A 641 16.02 49.85 18.13
C GLN A 641 14.70 50.36 17.54
N VAL A 642 14.53 50.29 16.21
CA VAL A 642 13.30 50.71 15.53
C VAL A 642 12.15 49.79 15.96
N SER A 643 12.31 48.47 15.87
CA SER A 643 11.28 47.50 16.30
C SER A 643 10.88 47.66 17.77
N TYR A 644 11.86 47.86 18.66
CA TYR A 644 11.61 48.08 20.08
C TYR A 644 10.84 49.38 20.35
N LYS A 645 11.16 50.46 19.63
CA LYS A 645 10.50 51.77 19.80
C LYS A 645 9.09 51.80 19.21
N GLU A 646 8.78 50.98 18.21
CA GLU A 646 7.41 50.84 17.68
C GLU A 646 6.44 50.24 18.71
N THR A 647 6.95 49.58 19.75
CA THR A 647 6.16 48.91 20.78
C THR A 647 6.20 49.57 22.15
N SER A 648 7.22 50.37 22.43
CA SER A 648 7.40 51.06 23.71
C SER A 648 7.25 52.58 23.52
N ASP A 649 6.02 53.09 23.70
CA ASP A 649 5.67 54.51 23.53
C ASP A 649 6.28 55.44 24.61
N ASN A 650 6.91 54.92 25.68
CA ASN A 650 7.38 55.74 26.79
C ASN A 650 8.54 55.09 27.57
N ASP A 651 9.60 55.84 27.85
CA ASP A 651 10.84 55.36 28.53
C ASP A 651 10.63 54.79 29.95
N LYS A 652 9.43 54.96 30.51
CA LYS A 652 9.04 54.53 31.86
C LYS A 652 8.28 53.20 31.92
N ASN A 653 7.89 52.64 30.77
CA ASN A 653 7.11 51.40 30.69
C ASN A 653 8.04 50.19 30.53
N LEU A 654 8.11 49.34 31.55
CA LEU A 654 8.84 48.07 31.49
C LEU A 654 7.89 46.94 31.09
N LEU A 655 8.24 46.19 30.04
CA LEU A 655 7.51 44.99 29.66
C LEU A 655 7.96 43.82 30.54
N LEU A 656 6.99 43.18 31.19
CA LEU A 656 7.18 41.95 31.95
C LEU A 656 6.45 40.82 31.26
N CYS A 657 7.17 39.75 30.98
CA CYS A 657 6.62 38.49 30.48
C CYS A 657 7.06 37.37 31.42
N SER A 658 6.11 36.63 31.94
CA SER A 658 6.39 35.53 32.85
C SER A 658 7.18 34.36 32.19
N SER A 659 7.19 34.33 30.84
CA SER A 659 8.13 33.55 30.00
C SER A 659 8.12 32.04 30.27
N GLU A 660 6.94 31.48 30.51
CA GLU A 660 6.74 30.06 30.75
C GLU A 660 6.83 29.21 29.50
N VAL A 661 6.38 29.76 28.38
CA VAL A 661 6.40 29.09 27.09
C VAL A 661 6.64 30.09 25.97
N PHE A 662 7.59 29.79 25.08
CA PHE A 662 7.79 30.56 23.86
C PHE A 662 8.51 29.73 22.79
N TYR A 663 8.32 30.09 21.53
CA TYR A 663 9.00 29.48 20.38
C TYR A 663 9.83 30.50 19.61
N VAL A 664 11.07 30.13 19.30
CA VAL A 664 12.00 30.90 18.45
C VAL A 664 12.24 30.15 17.14
N PRO A 665 11.85 30.70 15.97
CA PRO A 665 12.09 30.06 14.68
C PRO A 665 13.57 30.14 14.31
N GLN A 666 14.08 29.14 13.56
CA GLN A 666 15.50 29.07 13.18
C GLN A 666 16.01 30.36 12.51
N ARG A 667 15.17 31.02 11.71
CA ARG A 667 15.55 32.27 11.02
C ARG A 667 15.92 33.43 11.96
N LEU A 668 15.39 33.44 13.19
CA LEU A 668 15.61 34.50 14.18
C LEU A 668 16.68 34.13 15.22
N VAL A 669 17.26 32.93 15.13
CA VAL A 669 18.25 32.44 16.11
C VAL A 669 19.51 33.29 16.13
N SER A 670 20.05 33.66 14.96
CA SER A 670 21.26 34.49 14.87
C SER A 670 21.07 35.84 15.57
N ASP A 671 19.94 36.49 15.29
CA ASP A 671 19.59 37.79 15.86
C ASP A 671 19.32 37.68 17.37
N PHE A 672 18.68 36.60 17.82
CA PHE A 672 18.49 36.31 19.24
C PHE A 672 19.85 36.18 19.95
N VAL A 673 20.79 35.42 19.38
CA VAL A 673 22.14 35.25 19.95
C VAL A 673 22.89 36.58 20.01
N GLU A 674 22.77 37.44 19.00
CA GLU A 674 23.33 38.79 19.02
C GLU A 674 22.76 39.62 20.17
N LEU A 675 21.44 39.63 20.35
CA LEU A 675 20.79 40.35 21.45
C LEU A 675 21.21 39.82 22.83
N VAL A 676 21.34 38.50 23.00
CA VAL A 676 21.86 37.90 24.24
C VAL A 676 23.30 38.35 24.50
N SER A 677 24.14 38.44 23.47
CA SER A 677 25.53 38.87 23.60
C SER A 677 25.67 40.33 24.06
N LEU A 678 24.73 41.20 23.67
CA LEU A 678 24.69 42.60 24.08
C LEU A 678 24.39 42.77 25.57
N VAL A 679 23.63 41.87 26.19
CA VAL A 679 23.34 41.92 27.63
C VAL A 679 24.63 41.78 28.45
N GLY A 680 25.59 41.00 27.96
CA GLY A 680 26.89 40.81 28.60
C GLY A 680 26.76 40.38 30.08
N ASN A 681 27.39 41.14 30.97
CA ASN A 681 27.42 40.86 32.41
C ASN A 681 26.24 41.50 33.18
N LEU A 682 25.29 42.16 32.53
CA LEU A 682 24.16 42.78 33.22
C LEU A 682 23.16 41.73 33.72
N GLU A 683 22.76 41.82 34.98
CA GLU A 683 21.81 40.92 35.65
C GLU A 683 20.34 41.26 35.31
N ILE A 684 20.03 41.21 34.00
CA ILE A 684 18.65 41.35 33.52
C ILE A 684 17.93 40.02 33.72
N HIS A 685 16.84 40.03 34.49
CA HIS A 685 16.06 38.82 34.76
C HIS A 685 15.32 38.35 33.50
N GLN A 686 15.14 37.04 33.33
CA GLN A 686 14.49 36.44 32.16
C GLN A 686 13.13 37.08 31.84
N LYS A 687 12.32 37.34 32.89
CA LYS A 687 11.01 38.00 32.75
C LYS A 687 11.03 39.38 32.10
N VAL A 688 12.20 40.00 32.03
CA VAL A 688 12.45 41.31 31.41
C VAL A 688 13.25 41.16 30.12
N ALA A 689 14.25 40.28 30.09
CA ALA A 689 15.11 40.06 28.95
C ALA A 689 14.36 39.48 27.73
N ILE A 690 13.55 38.44 27.94
CA ILE A 690 12.79 37.77 26.89
C ILE A 690 11.80 38.71 26.16
N PRO A 691 10.93 39.48 26.85
CA PRO A 691 10.04 40.39 26.16
C PRO A 691 10.81 41.50 25.44
N MET A 692 11.92 42.00 26.00
CA MET A 692 12.82 42.93 25.31
C MET A 692 13.35 42.33 24.01
N PHE A 693 13.86 41.09 24.03
CA PHE A 693 14.36 40.44 22.82
C PHE A 693 13.28 40.27 21.76
N PHE A 694 12.10 39.78 22.13
CA PHE A 694 11.06 39.48 21.14
C PHE A 694 10.49 40.71 20.45
N VAL A 695 10.28 41.82 21.16
CA VAL A 695 9.82 43.07 20.54
C VAL A 695 10.93 43.80 19.78
N SER A 696 12.21 43.49 20.06
CA SER A 696 13.34 43.92 19.24
C SER A 696 13.47 43.09 17.96
N LEU A 697 13.17 41.79 18.00
CA LEU A 697 13.32 40.86 16.87
C LEU A 697 12.23 41.03 15.81
N ASP A 698 10.97 41.25 16.19
CA ASP A 698 9.87 41.42 15.25
C ASP A 698 8.73 42.24 15.88
N SER A 699 7.85 42.79 15.05
CA SER A 699 6.68 43.55 15.51
C SER A 699 5.62 42.61 16.08
N PRO A 700 4.87 42.98 17.15
CA PRO A 700 3.83 42.11 17.72
C PRO A 700 2.69 41.73 16.78
N GLN A 701 2.52 42.46 15.67
CA GLN A 701 1.57 42.11 14.62
C GLN A 701 2.00 40.86 13.83
N ASN A 702 3.30 40.56 13.84
CA ASN A 702 3.92 39.42 13.15
C ASN A 702 4.10 38.19 14.04
N PHE A 703 3.73 38.26 15.32
CA PHE A 703 3.74 37.09 16.20
C PHE A 703 2.57 36.16 15.87
N ASP A 704 2.76 34.87 16.06
CA ASP A 704 1.70 33.89 15.87
C ASP A 704 0.75 33.90 17.08
N PRO A 705 -0.59 33.94 16.88
CA PRO A 705 -1.56 33.98 17.97
C PRO A 705 -1.80 32.62 18.65
N VAL A 706 -1.06 31.55 18.30
CA VAL A 706 -1.31 30.18 18.79
C VAL A 706 -1.37 30.09 20.31
N LEU A 707 -0.59 30.89 21.05
CA LEU A 707 -0.59 30.87 22.52
C LEU A 707 -1.61 31.83 23.17
N ASP A 708 -2.31 32.66 22.40
CA ASP A 708 -3.25 33.67 22.93
C ASP A 708 -4.40 33.06 23.76
N SER A 709 -4.75 31.79 23.49
CA SER A 709 -5.82 31.05 24.16
C SER A 709 -5.34 30.20 25.34
N MET A 710 -4.07 30.33 25.75
CA MET A 710 -3.49 29.65 26.90
C MET A 710 -4.28 29.98 28.19
N ILE A 711 -4.51 28.97 29.02
CA ILE A 711 -5.05 29.17 30.36
C ILE A 711 -3.89 29.61 31.26
N TYR A 712 -4.00 30.81 31.85
CA TYR A 712 -3.03 31.37 32.77
C TYR A 712 -3.73 31.88 34.03
N LYS A 713 -3.23 31.52 35.22
CA LYS A 713 -3.71 32.06 36.51
C LYS A 713 -2.56 32.28 37.48
N GLN A 714 -2.32 33.51 37.93
CA GLN A 714 -1.26 33.76 38.93
C GLN A 714 -1.50 33.04 40.28
N ASN A 715 -2.77 32.88 40.68
CA ASN A 715 -3.14 32.23 41.95
C ASN A 715 -4.16 31.08 41.71
N PRO A 716 -3.72 29.82 41.59
CA PRO A 716 -4.62 28.70 41.31
C PRO A 716 -5.44 28.27 42.56
N PRO A 717 -6.67 27.75 42.39
CA PRO A 717 -7.44 27.14 43.48
C PRO A 717 -6.82 25.80 43.95
N ALA A 718 -7.08 25.41 45.21
CA ALA A 718 -6.48 24.23 45.85
C ALA A 718 -6.74 22.87 45.14
N ASN A 719 -7.76 22.78 44.28
CA ASN A 719 -8.03 21.61 43.43
C ASN A 719 -7.55 21.85 41.99
N SER A 720 -6.32 21.42 41.69
CA SER A 720 -5.66 21.61 40.39
C SER A 720 -6.39 20.95 39.21
N SER A 721 -7.11 19.85 39.42
CA SER A 721 -7.76 19.08 38.35
C SER A 721 -8.82 19.85 37.55
N THR A 722 -9.42 20.90 38.12
CA THR A 722 -10.42 21.74 37.44
C THR A 722 -9.82 22.82 36.54
N LEU A 723 -8.50 23.03 36.60
CA LEU A 723 -7.81 24.07 35.83
C LEU A 723 -7.43 23.61 34.41
N TYR A 724 -7.20 22.32 34.23
CA TYR A 724 -6.73 21.78 32.95
C TYR A 724 -7.85 21.70 31.91
N SER A 725 -7.51 21.97 30.64
CA SER A 725 -8.36 21.75 29.48
C SER A 725 -7.52 21.24 28.33
N ALA A 726 -7.96 20.17 27.66
CA ALA A 726 -7.29 19.64 26.47
C ALA A 726 -7.49 20.52 25.22
N LYS A 727 -8.38 21.54 25.27
CA LYS A 727 -8.75 22.36 24.11
C LYS A 727 -7.90 23.61 23.92
N VAL A 728 -7.01 23.91 24.86
CA VAL A 728 -6.12 25.09 24.83
C VAL A 728 -4.68 24.68 24.53
N PRO A 729 -3.85 25.57 23.95
CA PRO A 729 -2.46 25.28 23.56
C PRO A 729 -1.54 24.98 24.74
N ALA A 730 -1.76 25.66 25.87
CA ALA A 730 -1.01 25.47 27.10
C ALA A 730 -1.84 25.79 28.34
N VAL A 731 -1.43 25.26 29.49
CA VAL A 731 -2.07 25.49 30.80
C VAL A 731 -1.01 25.80 31.85
N HIS A 732 -1.19 26.90 32.57
CA HIS A 732 -0.35 27.32 33.69
C HIS A 732 -1.20 27.89 34.86
N PRO A 733 -0.83 27.62 36.12
CA PRO A 733 0.24 26.73 36.58
C PRO A 733 -0.24 25.29 36.76
N TRP A 734 0.66 24.33 36.57
CA TRP A 734 0.45 22.92 36.89
C TRP A 734 1.74 22.27 37.42
N SER A 735 1.79 21.95 38.70
CA SER A 735 2.98 21.35 39.32
C SER A 735 2.91 19.81 39.32
N VAL A 736 3.95 19.16 38.80
CA VAL A 736 4.17 17.71 38.92
C VAL A 736 5.35 17.48 39.86
N SER A 737 5.11 16.86 41.02
CA SER A 737 6.13 16.66 42.07
C SER A 737 6.44 15.17 42.35
N SER A 738 5.63 14.28 41.79
CA SER A 738 5.71 12.83 41.98
C SER A 738 5.18 12.09 40.76
N GLU A 739 5.58 10.83 40.60
CA GLU A 739 5.05 9.90 39.59
C GLU A 739 3.52 9.81 39.65
N GLN A 740 2.92 9.86 40.85
CA GLN A 740 1.46 9.86 41.02
C GLN A 740 0.80 11.11 40.43
N ASP A 741 1.44 12.27 40.53
CA ASP A 741 0.94 13.50 39.94
C ASP A 741 1.11 13.49 38.42
N PHE A 742 2.19 12.88 37.92
CA PHE A 742 2.40 12.67 36.50
C PHE A 742 1.33 11.74 35.91
N ILE A 743 1.04 10.61 36.57
CA ILE A 743 -0.03 9.69 36.15
C ILE A 743 -1.40 10.40 36.12
N LYS A 744 -1.72 11.24 37.13
CA LYS A 744 -2.95 12.04 37.13
C LYS A 744 -2.99 13.00 35.94
N LEU A 745 -1.88 13.69 35.66
CA LEU A 745 -1.76 14.56 34.50
C LEU A 745 -2.01 13.80 33.20
N ILE A 746 -1.34 12.67 32.99
CA ILE A 746 -1.47 11.85 31.78
C ILE A 746 -2.92 11.41 31.55
N ARG A 747 -3.62 10.95 32.60
CA ARG A 747 -5.04 10.57 32.50
C ARG A 747 -5.94 11.72 32.06
N ILE A 748 -5.61 12.94 32.44
CA ILE A 748 -6.37 14.13 32.05
C ILE A 748 -5.97 14.58 30.63
N MET A 749 -4.67 14.53 30.28
CA MET A 749 -4.18 14.83 28.93
C MET A 749 -4.68 13.85 27.88
N ALA A 750 -5.04 12.63 28.28
CA ALA A 750 -5.60 11.61 27.40
C ALA A 750 -6.91 12.02 26.70
N GLU A 751 -7.60 13.06 27.19
CA GLU A 751 -8.73 13.67 26.46
C GLU A 751 -8.29 14.24 25.09
N GLY A 752 -7.06 14.77 25.00
CA GLY A 752 -6.50 15.33 23.77
C GLY A 752 -5.62 14.37 22.96
N ASP A 753 -4.87 13.51 23.63
CA ASP A 753 -4.10 12.41 23.00
C ASP A 753 -4.35 11.09 23.74
N PRO A 754 -5.31 10.26 23.28
CA PRO A 754 -5.66 9.02 23.96
C PRO A 754 -4.50 8.03 24.11
N LEU A 755 -3.47 8.07 23.24
CA LEU A 755 -2.30 7.18 23.35
C LEU A 755 -1.43 7.50 24.56
N LEU A 756 -1.63 8.65 25.21
CA LEU A 756 -0.93 8.95 26.46
C LEU A 756 -1.27 7.93 27.56
N MET A 757 -2.42 7.25 27.49
CA MET A 757 -2.77 6.17 28.43
C MET A 757 -1.81 4.98 28.38
N GLU A 758 -1.01 4.81 27.32
CA GLU A 758 0.04 3.79 27.26
C GLU A 758 1.24 4.09 28.18
N LEU A 759 1.36 5.32 28.68
CA LEU A 759 2.43 5.76 29.58
C LEU A 759 2.11 5.52 31.07
N VAL A 760 0.92 5.00 31.39
CA VAL A 760 0.37 4.88 32.77
C VAL A 760 0.06 3.44 33.16
#